data_AF-A0A932IPH0-F1
#
_entry.id   AF-A0A932IPH0-F1
#
_cell.length_a   1.000
_cell.length_b   1.000
_cell.length_c   1.000
_cell.angle_alpha   90.00
_cell.angle_beta   90.00
_cell.angle_gamma   90.00
#
_symmetry.space_group_name_H-M   'P 1'
#
loop_
_entity.id
_entity.type
_entity.pdbx_description
1 polymer ?
#
loop_
_entity_poly.entity_id
_entity_poly.type
_entity_poly.pdbx_seq_one_letter_code
_entity_poly.pdbx_strand_id
1 'polypeptide(L)'
;TVADSLSRDEKPLIPDILLRDSLSVATDSTRSDSIKQESDTLTTVSDSLSRGKKPFIPDVLLSDSLSALTDSTLSDSTLSDSTKSDSTYVVFLDSTWRMQQHTHHRNDDVAVGLFTRYNSSLYLDVNSPAYLREVSMDSLGRFVTIREQVNGVDVKVPITLMVDEYIRQRLEFEKLNNWRTMTYEYNLNKGDDGLGGLFSSFTNIEIPVPANPIFSIFGKNKISLRITGAIDIRAGFRNVTSDLQTQSQTDQSRNEPDFKQDVQINVDGSVGDKLKIGADWNTQRTFEFENSLKIAYKGYDDDIIKSIEAGNVSLSVPSFVGSSQALFGIKTQMQFGPLNLTALVSQKKGSAKEVSVSGGERKNEQTINPRNYHTGHFFLDTLYRPIFEERHRQIIVSETPLMGAKTISEIEVWVSSQANTQGRGERFAKAYINLPPRNSRSELYTILPSDSLSPDDKFGQGYFIKLEPSQYKLHEKDGYISLNTTPSENQMVAVAYSTLGNPQFGLEREYTGDFTGLDTNTTRPLILKLLKPKNLVPAKSHAWNLMLKNIYSVGGRDVKKEGFSLRIVYNPVTGSEQTEIEGFNLLNLIGLDLYDESNQEKEGGDGKFDFILEKTIDAARGEIIFPTLRPFDSTLTQELRKHQKYISDSLLLGDIYDLTKTEAERNSTKSNLYSLKVVSSGASTSRIQLGSFNVVEGSVQVLLNGSPLTAGVDYDVNYIIGEVNVRKEEALVPGANLQVKYEQNDLFQIASKTLMGARGELDLGRDSKLGFTIMNLNQETLSDKVRLGEEPTNNTIMGIDGGSSWNLPFLTSVLDAIPGLRARDMSSIKISGEAAYILPDPNTKRSSIQSDNGASIAYIDDFEGSRRTVPLNVNYTAWKPTSPPLLRKIIGLDTINTHLSTNSKGKLSWYNNTQRYEPVSTQEIWPFKSVRRGQELIPILILDYNPTARGMFNYSLNIDSTMLKDTTKNWNGIQRFINSTAGDLTQQNIAYLEMWFRATSEDSLDLRNGRLYVDIGNVSEDVVPNNGKLNSEDAVITSENLSGLPNGVLNRGEDIGLDTLSDEQERAKYPGLGDDPSGDNFEYTTESNSFDRINGTERNGERNSVDGRYPDTEDSNGNGIADVTDTYIEYDTPLSEFLE
;
A
#
# COMPACT_ATOMS: atom_id res chain seq x y z
N THR A 1 5.62 27.73 42.33
CA THR A 1 6.25 28.25 43.56
C THR A 1 6.96 27.09 44.24
N VAL A 2 8.24 27.30 44.56
CA VAL A 2 9.16 26.46 45.35
C VAL A 2 9.79 25.25 44.63
N ALA A 3 11.11 25.36 44.55
CA ALA A 3 12.13 24.46 44.04
C ALA A 3 12.76 23.62 45.18
N ASP A 4 13.54 22.61 44.80
CA ASP A 4 14.89 22.22 45.31
C ASP A 4 15.09 20.70 45.18
N SER A 5 15.95 20.24 44.27
CA SER A 5 17.42 20.04 44.40
C SER A 5 17.78 18.74 45.15
N LEU A 6 18.52 17.84 44.49
CA LEU A 6 19.71 17.14 45.03
C LEU A 6 20.32 16.21 43.99
N SER A 7 21.57 16.52 43.63
CA SER A 7 22.56 15.65 42.98
C SER A 7 23.06 14.57 43.93
N ARG A 8 23.35 13.36 43.44
CA ARG A 8 24.63 12.64 43.72
C ARG A 8 24.78 11.36 42.93
N ASP A 9 26.01 11.17 42.47
CA ASP A 9 26.59 9.97 41.89
C ASP A 9 26.34 8.70 42.71
N GLU A 10 26.07 7.58 42.05
CA GLU A 10 26.47 6.25 42.55
C GLU A 10 26.57 5.23 41.40
N LYS A 11 27.76 4.63 41.27
CA LYS A 11 28.06 3.48 40.39
C LYS A 11 27.40 2.22 40.97
N PRO A 12 26.90 1.28 40.14
CA PRO A 12 26.38 0.02 40.66
C PRO A 12 27.50 -0.98 40.97
N LEU A 13 27.43 -1.54 42.18
CA LEU A 13 28.18 -2.67 42.69
C LEU A 13 27.67 -4.00 42.08
N ILE A 14 28.61 -4.86 41.71
CA ILE A 14 28.42 -6.27 41.37
C ILE A 14 28.28 -7.07 42.68
N PRO A 15 27.34 -8.03 42.79
CA PRO A 15 27.44 -9.09 43.78
C PRO A 15 27.76 -10.44 43.11
N ASP A 16 28.94 -10.97 43.43
CA ASP A 16 29.21 -12.42 43.42
C ASP A 16 28.49 -13.06 44.62
N ILE A 17 27.93 -14.27 44.45
CA ILE A 17 27.96 -15.35 45.47
C ILE A 17 27.31 -16.66 44.98
N LEU A 18 28.12 -17.73 45.11
CA LEU A 18 27.84 -19.15 45.43
C LEU A 18 27.50 -20.20 44.33
N LEU A 19 28.55 -20.95 44.02
CA LEU A 19 28.59 -22.34 43.56
C LEU A 19 28.23 -23.34 44.67
N ARG A 20 27.44 -24.38 44.34
CA ARG A 20 27.69 -25.78 44.74
C ARG A 20 26.88 -26.80 43.91
N ASP A 21 27.66 -27.62 43.20
CA ASP A 21 27.54 -29.05 42.89
C ASP A 21 26.19 -29.72 42.57
N SER A 22 26.08 -30.27 41.35
CA SER A 22 25.86 -31.71 41.19
C SER A 22 26.12 -32.21 39.75
N LEU A 23 26.69 -33.42 39.72
CA LEU A 23 27.04 -34.33 38.63
C LEU A 23 26.23 -34.24 37.32
N SER A 24 26.93 -34.35 36.18
CA SER A 24 26.47 -35.24 35.10
C SER A 24 27.63 -35.75 34.25
N VAL A 25 27.43 -36.99 33.80
CA VAL A 25 28.35 -37.88 33.09
C VAL A 25 28.36 -37.56 31.60
N ALA A 26 29.53 -37.71 30.99
CA ALA A 26 29.80 -37.56 29.57
C ALA A 26 28.86 -38.37 28.67
N THR A 27 28.42 -37.79 27.55
CA THR A 27 28.50 -38.42 26.23
C THR A 27 28.45 -37.37 25.12
N ASP A 28 29.18 -37.70 24.08
CA ASP A 28 29.70 -36.92 22.97
C ASP A 28 28.66 -36.74 21.85
N SER A 29 28.49 -35.50 21.35
CA SER A 29 28.01 -35.27 19.98
C SER A 29 28.54 -33.93 19.49
N THR A 30 29.40 -34.00 18.49
CA THR A 30 30.04 -32.85 17.84
C THR A 30 29.36 -32.53 16.52
N ARG A 31 29.42 -31.22 16.20
CA ARG A 31 29.36 -30.56 14.87
C ARG A 31 28.02 -30.03 14.37
N SER A 32 27.78 -28.77 14.73
CA SER A 32 27.40 -27.70 13.80
C SER A 32 28.24 -26.46 14.10
N ASP A 33 29.24 -26.14 13.26
CA ASP A 33 30.00 -24.90 13.35
C ASP A 33 29.25 -23.78 12.61
N SER A 34 28.84 -22.76 13.37
CA SER A 34 28.43 -21.44 12.86
C SER A 34 29.48 -20.44 13.33
N ILE A 35 30.22 -19.86 12.39
CA ILE A 35 31.25 -18.86 12.64
C ILE A 35 30.57 -17.52 12.96
N LYS A 36 30.78 -17.03 14.19
CA LYS A 36 30.63 -15.61 14.57
C LYS A 36 31.99 -14.94 14.45
N GLN A 37 32.00 -13.78 13.80
CA GLN A 37 33.16 -12.91 13.66
C GLN A 37 33.04 -11.80 14.73
N GLU A 38 33.95 -11.79 15.69
CA GLU A 38 34.16 -10.68 16.62
C GLU A 38 35.36 -9.84 16.16
N SER A 39 35.18 -8.53 16.30
CA SER A 39 36.14 -7.45 16.07
C SER A 39 37.07 -7.29 17.28
N ASP A 40 38.37 -7.17 17.04
CA ASP A 40 39.33 -6.70 18.05
C ASP A 40 40.09 -5.47 17.55
N THR A 41 40.08 -4.44 18.38
CA THR A 41 40.79 -3.17 18.29
C THR A 41 42.25 -3.30 18.73
N LEU A 42 43.17 -2.58 18.08
CA LEU A 42 44.48 -2.23 18.69
C LEU A 42 45.06 -0.93 18.09
N THR A 43 45.17 0.07 18.95
CA THR A 43 45.86 1.38 18.81
C THR A 43 47.38 1.27 18.93
N THR A 44 48.16 2.14 18.22
CA THR A 44 49.39 2.82 18.73
C THR A 44 50.00 3.85 17.74
N VAL A 45 49.77 5.14 18.03
CA VAL A 45 50.67 6.31 18.20
C VAL A 45 52.09 6.37 17.55
N SER A 46 52.25 7.38 16.66
CA SER A 46 53.28 8.45 16.46
C SER A 46 54.80 8.22 16.17
N ASP A 47 55.21 8.85 15.04
CA ASP A 47 56.33 9.81 14.82
C ASP A 47 57.81 9.37 14.63
N SER A 48 58.41 9.73 13.49
CA SER A 48 59.64 10.53 13.36
C SER A 48 60.28 10.52 11.95
N LEU A 49 60.78 11.69 11.56
CA LEU A 49 61.29 12.11 10.26
C LEU A 49 62.80 11.87 10.02
N SER A 50 63.14 11.84 8.72
CA SER A 50 64.45 12.17 8.08
C SER A 50 65.50 11.05 8.02
N ARG A 51 66.31 10.85 6.96
CA ARG A 51 66.76 11.70 5.84
C ARG A 51 67.53 10.80 4.84
N GLY A 52 67.47 11.04 3.52
CA GLY A 52 68.60 10.67 2.63
C GLY A 52 68.37 10.19 1.19
N LYS A 53 67.97 11.11 0.30
CA LYS A 53 68.26 11.25 -1.16
C LYS A 53 68.92 10.09 -1.95
N LYS A 54 68.24 9.58 -3.00
CA LYS A 54 68.50 9.79 -4.46
C LYS A 54 67.52 8.96 -5.34
N PRO A 55 67.36 9.28 -6.64
CA PRO A 55 66.05 9.46 -7.28
C PRO A 55 65.42 8.15 -7.78
N PHE A 56 64.12 8.01 -7.53
CA PHE A 56 63.30 7.01 -8.19
C PHE A 56 62.75 7.58 -9.51
N ILE A 57 62.86 6.74 -10.53
CA ILE A 57 62.41 6.89 -11.90
C ILE A 57 60.87 6.92 -11.91
N PRO A 58 60.20 7.82 -12.65
CA PRO A 58 58.76 7.78 -12.78
C PRO A 58 58.33 6.54 -13.58
N ASP A 59 57.40 5.78 -13.00
CA ASP A 59 56.73 4.67 -13.66
C ASP A 59 55.98 5.16 -14.90
N VAL A 60 56.07 4.33 -15.93
CA VAL A 60 55.51 4.50 -17.25
C VAL A 60 53.99 4.47 -17.18
N LEU A 61 53.39 5.62 -17.51
CA LEU A 61 52.00 5.75 -17.95
C LEU A 61 51.83 4.98 -19.26
N LEU A 62 51.00 3.93 -19.25
CA LEU A 62 50.32 3.46 -20.45
C LEU A 62 48.99 4.21 -20.53
N SER A 63 49.02 5.32 -21.27
CA SER A 63 47.85 6.03 -21.73
C SER A 63 47.21 5.25 -22.87
N ASP A 64 45.98 4.77 -22.70
CA ASP A 64 45.13 4.47 -23.85
C ASP A 64 44.44 5.78 -24.25
N SER A 65 44.57 6.12 -25.53
CA SER A 65 44.24 7.42 -26.08
C SER A 65 43.28 7.20 -27.23
N LEU A 66 42.02 7.63 -27.05
CA LEU A 66 41.13 7.90 -28.17
C LEU A 66 40.82 9.40 -28.17
N SER A 67 41.83 10.18 -28.56
CA SER A 67 41.67 11.55 -29.02
C SER A 67 41.27 11.53 -30.49
N ALA A 68 40.15 12.18 -30.78
CA ALA A 68 39.68 12.48 -32.12
C ALA A 68 40.73 13.27 -32.92
N LEU A 69 40.89 12.92 -34.19
CA LEU A 69 41.42 13.82 -35.21
C LEU A 69 40.28 14.17 -36.18
N THR A 70 40.09 15.48 -36.28
CA THR A 70 39.17 16.23 -37.12
C THR A 70 39.24 15.86 -38.60
N ASP A 71 38.06 15.67 -39.23
CA ASP A 71 37.86 16.07 -40.63
C ASP A 71 36.98 17.33 -40.64
N SER A 72 37.41 18.28 -41.43
CA SER A 72 36.85 19.61 -41.60
C SER A 72 36.19 19.70 -42.96
N THR A 73 34.88 20.01 -43.03
CA THR A 73 34.29 21.01 -43.93
C THR A 73 32.75 20.97 -43.91
N LEU A 74 32.18 22.03 -43.34
CA LEU A 74 31.07 22.86 -43.84
C LEU A 74 29.77 22.23 -44.39
N SER A 75 28.67 22.81 -43.90
CA SER A 75 27.29 22.88 -44.41
C SER A 75 26.34 21.73 -44.06
N ASP A 76 25.82 21.81 -42.84
CA ASP A 76 24.47 21.32 -42.54
C ASP A 76 23.47 22.42 -42.97
N SER A 77 22.81 22.19 -44.09
CA SER A 77 21.58 22.88 -44.46
C SER A 77 20.47 21.84 -44.48
N THR A 78 19.54 22.00 -43.55
CA THR A 78 18.09 21.76 -43.70
C THR A 78 17.69 20.45 -44.38
N LEU A 79 17.03 19.55 -43.64
CA LEU A 79 15.63 19.15 -43.88
C LEU A 79 15.29 17.84 -43.17
N SER A 80 14.22 17.93 -42.38
CA SER A 80 13.16 16.92 -42.19
C SER A 80 13.58 15.46 -41.93
N ASP A 81 13.41 15.11 -40.66
CA ASP A 81 12.69 13.91 -40.23
C ASP A 81 11.75 13.32 -41.30
N SER A 82 12.04 12.09 -41.75
CA SER A 82 11.00 11.09 -42.00
C SER A 82 11.61 9.68 -42.13
N THR A 83 10.99 8.74 -41.42
CA THR A 83 11.03 7.28 -41.61
C THR A 83 12.26 6.50 -41.10
N LYS A 84 12.09 5.90 -39.91
CA LYS A 84 12.74 4.63 -39.57
C LYS A 84 12.27 3.56 -40.55
N SER A 85 13.15 3.12 -41.43
CA SER A 85 13.04 1.86 -42.16
C SER A 85 13.66 0.75 -41.32
N ASP A 86 12.84 -0.18 -40.87
CA ASP A 86 13.27 -1.52 -40.48
C ASP A 86 13.88 -2.20 -41.73
N SER A 87 15.11 -2.70 -41.64
CA SER A 87 15.69 -3.52 -42.71
C SER A 87 16.80 -4.43 -42.18
N THR A 88 16.36 -5.60 -41.75
CA THR A 88 17.09 -6.86 -41.94
C THR A 88 17.41 -7.05 -43.43
N TYR A 89 18.58 -6.59 -43.88
CA TYR A 89 19.04 -6.84 -45.25
C TYR A 89 20.48 -7.40 -45.24
N VAL A 90 20.57 -8.72 -45.21
CA VAL A 90 21.81 -9.46 -45.48
C VAL A 90 21.94 -9.56 -47.00
N VAL A 91 23.06 -9.07 -47.54
CA VAL A 91 23.40 -9.19 -48.96
C VAL A 91 23.81 -10.64 -49.26
N PHE A 92 23.14 -11.29 -50.21
CA PHE A 92 23.58 -12.58 -50.73
C PHE A 92 24.86 -12.38 -51.57
N LEU A 93 26.00 -12.81 -51.03
CA LEU A 93 27.24 -12.94 -51.80
C LEU A 93 27.16 -14.22 -52.66
N ASP A 94 27.17 -14.05 -53.97
CA ASP A 94 27.11 -15.13 -54.97
C ASP A 94 28.36 -16.05 -54.92
N SER A 95 28.12 -17.30 -55.31
CA SER A 95 29.02 -18.43 -55.48
C SER A 95 30.30 -18.17 -56.30
N THR A 96 30.37 -17.09 -57.06
CA THR A 96 31.55 -16.71 -57.85
C THR A 96 32.74 -16.23 -56.99
N TRP A 97 32.51 -15.70 -55.78
CA TRP A 97 33.59 -15.30 -54.86
C TRP A 97 34.37 -16.49 -54.26
N ARG A 98 33.71 -17.65 -54.10
CA ARG A 98 34.33 -18.88 -53.57
C ARG A 98 35.37 -19.50 -54.51
N MET A 99 35.22 -19.32 -55.82
CA MET A 99 36.14 -19.91 -56.80
C MET A 99 37.46 -19.13 -56.94
N GLN A 100 37.47 -17.81 -56.69
CA GLN A 100 38.70 -17.00 -56.74
C GLN A 100 39.63 -17.19 -55.53
N GLN A 101 39.10 -17.68 -54.39
CA GLN A 101 39.84 -17.76 -53.12
C GLN A 101 40.37 -19.19 -52.80
N HIS A 102 40.03 -20.21 -53.60
CA HIS A 102 40.42 -21.60 -53.36
C HIS A 102 41.27 -22.20 -54.49
N THR A 103 42.33 -21.51 -54.92
CA THR A 103 43.43 -22.15 -55.64
C THR A 103 44.50 -22.60 -54.65
N HIS A 104 44.50 -23.89 -54.31
CA HIS A 104 45.55 -24.47 -53.46
C HIS A 104 46.89 -24.49 -54.23
N HIS A 105 47.84 -23.67 -53.80
CA HIS A 105 49.22 -23.75 -54.26
C HIS A 105 49.99 -24.70 -53.34
N ARG A 106 50.45 -25.84 -53.89
CA ARG A 106 51.29 -26.79 -53.15
C ARG A 106 52.64 -26.13 -52.85
N ASN A 107 52.92 -25.91 -51.56
CA ASN A 107 54.21 -25.41 -51.08
C ASN A 107 54.95 -26.58 -50.39
N ASP A 108 55.96 -27.13 -51.08
CA ASP A 108 56.75 -28.26 -50.59
C ASP A 108 58.03 -27.76 -49.91
N ASP A 109 58.17 -28.00 -48.61
CA ASP A 109 59.37 -27.67 -47.87
C ASP A 109 60.52 -28.64 -48.21
N VAL A 110 61.73 -28.08 -48.39
CA VAL A 110 62.94 -28.82 -48.80
C VAL A 110 63.53 -29.66 -47.66
N ALA A 111 63.29 -29.26 -46.40
CA ALA A 111 63.74 -29.97 -45.21
C ALA A 111 62.57 -30.67 -44.49
N VAL A 112 62.89 -31.72 -43.73
CA VAL A 112 61.91 -32.46 -42.92
C VAL A 112 61.30 -31.52 -41.86
N GLY A 113 59.98 -31.48 -41.76
CA GLY A 113 59.31 -30.72 -40.70
C GLY A 113 59.60 -31.31 -39.32
N LEU A 114 59.78 -30.47 -38.29
CA LEU A 114 60.08 -30.94 -36.92
C LEU A 114 58.96 -31.78 -36.32
N PHE A 115 57.70 -31.47 -36.64
CA PHE A 115 56.52 -32.25 -36.26
C PHE A 115 55.61 -32.41 -37.48
N THR A 116 54.80 -33.46 -37.48
CA THR A 116 53.85 -33.73 -38.55
C THR A 116 52.79 -32.62 -38.62
N ARG A 117 52.51 -32.11 -39.83
CA ARG A 117 51.39 -31.19 -40.03
C ARG A 117 50.07 -31.94 -39.83
N TYR A 118 49.07 -31.26 -39.30
CA TYR A 118 47.73 -31.81 -39.14
C TYR A 118 47.07 -31.93 -40.53
N ASN A 119 46.70 -33.14 -40.94
CA ASN A 119 45.92 -33.36 -42.15
C ASN A 119 44.47 -32.94 -41.87
N SER A 120 43.99 -31.92 -42.59
CA SER A 120 42.56 -31.63 -42.61
C SER A 120 41.81 -32.82 -43.22
N SER A 121 40.63 -33.16 -42.70
CA SER A 121 39.76 -34.24 -43.23
C SER A 121 39.33 -34.05 -44.69
N LEU A 122 39.60 -32.88 -45.27
CA LEU A 122 39.33 -32.54 -46.67
C LEU A 122 40.39 -33.09 -47.66
N TYR A 123 41.53 -33.57 -47.18
CA TYR A 123 42.54 -34.24 -48.03
C TYR A 123 42.58 -35.73 -47.72
N LEU A 124 42.69 -36.59 -48.76
CA LEU A 124 42.80 -38.03 -48.59
C LEU A 124 44.04 -38.37 -47.74
N ASP A 125 43.85 -39.15 -46.69
CA ASP A 125 44.94 -39.59 -45.82
C ASP A 125 45.82 -40.59 -46.57
N VAL A 126 46.98 -40.13 -47.06
CA VAL A 126 47.90 -40.96 -47.84
C VAL A 126 48.81 -41.73 -46.89
N ASN A 127 48.24 -42.63 -46.09
CA ASN A 127 49.02 -43.62 -45.34
C ASN A 127 49.52 -44.71 -46.29
N SER A 128 50.48 -44.36 -47.14
CA SER A 128 51.20 -45.32 -47.99
C SER A 128 52.27 -46.01 -47.16
N PRO A 129 52.33 -47.35 -47.11
CA PRO A 129 53.41 -48.07 -46.42
C PRO A 129 54.80 -47.80 -47.03
N ALA A 130 54.86 -47.16 -48.20
CA ALA A 130 56.10 -46.69 -48.81
C ALA A 130 56.69 -45.46 -48.11
N TYR A 131 55.89 -44.65 -47.39
CA TYR A 131 56.36 -43.43 -46.72
C TYR A 131 56.61 -43.70 -45.23
N LEU A 132 57.82 -43.40 -44.75
CA LEU A 132 58.24 -43.60 -43.37
C LEU A 132 58.86 -42.32 -42.83
N ARG A 133 58.33 -41.78 -41.73
CA ARG A 133 58.97 -40.72 -40.96
C ARG A 133 59.62 -41.32 -39.73
N GLU A 134 60.94 -41.27 -39.66
CA GLU A 134 61.72 -41.84 -38.57
C GLU A 134 62.26 -40.73 -37.67
N VAL A 135 62.09 -40.89 -36.35
CA VAL A 135 62.68 -40.04 -35.33
C VAL A 135 63.61 -40.91 -34.49
N SER A 136 64.91 -40.77 -34.72
CA SER A 136 65.93 -41.58 -34.05
C SER A 136 66.81 -40.71 -33.17
N MET A 137 67.03 -41.13 -31.93
CA MET A 137 68.00 -40.51 -31.04
C MET A 137 69.38 -41.13 -31.27
N ASP A 138 70.45 -40.34 -31.21
CA ASP A 138 71.80 -40.87 -31.29
C ASP A 138 72.13 -41.75 -30.07
N SER A 139 73.10 -42.64 -30.21
CA SER A 139 73.45 -43.62 -29.17
C SER A 139 73.96 -43.01 -27.86
N LEU A 140 74.30 -41.71 -27.87
CA LEU A 140 74.74 -40.95 -26.70
C LEU A 140 73.62 -40.10 -26.09
N GLY A 141 72.42 -40.11 -26.67
CA GLY A 141 71.26 -39.39 -26.18
C GLY A 141 71.42 -37.87 -26.19
N ARG A 142 72.24 -37.31 -27.08
CA ARG A 142 72.51 -35.87 -27.20
C ARG A 142 71.76 -35.23 -28.36
N PHE A 143 71.50 -35.98 -29.43
CA PHE A 143 70.85 -35.45 -30.63
C PHE A 143 69.68 -36.32 -31.06
N VAL A 144 68.60 -35.67 -31.53
CA VAL A 144 67.46 -36.29 -32.19
C VAL A 144 67.54 -35.96 -33.66
N THR A 145 67.58 -36.98 -34.52
CA THR A 145 67.56 -36.85 -35.98
C THR A 145 66.20 -37.29 -36.51
N ILE A 146 65.62 -36.46 -37.36
CA ILE A 146 64.31 -36.67 -37.98
C ILE A 146 64.50 -36.83 -39.49
N ARG A 147 63.99 -37.93 -40.05
CA ARG A 147 64.04 -38.27 -41.48
C ARG A 147 62.65 -38.53 -42.02
N GLU A 148 62.41 -38.16 -43.27
CA GLU A 148 61.24 -38.60 -44.04
C GLU A 148 61.74 -39.37 -45.26
N GLN A 149 61.34 -40.63 -45.35
CA GLN A 149 61.79 -41.59 -46.35
C GLN A 149 60.62 -42.07 -47.20
N VAL A 150 60.88 -42.31 -48.49
CA VAL A 150 59.99 -43.09 -49.34
C VAL A 150 60.78 -44.27 -49.88
N ASN A 151 60.32 -45.50 -49.60
CA ASN A 151 61.00 -46.75 -49.96
C ASN A 151 62.47 -46.81 -49.52
N GLY A 152 62.77 -46.29 -48.33
CA GLY A 152 64.13 -46.29 -47.75
C GLY A 152 65.08 -45.21 -48.26
N VAL A 153 64.60 -44.26 -49.08
CA VAL A 153 65.38 -43.10 -49.55
C VAL A 153 64.84 -41.83 -48.91
N ASP A 154 65.72 -41.02 -48.30
CA ASP A 154 65.36 -39.72 -47.71
C ASP A 154 64.82 -38.79 -48.81
N VAL A 155 63.54 -38.43 -48.73
CA VAL A 155 62.87 -37.55 -49.71
C VAL A 155 62.98 -36.06 -49.36
N LYS A 156 63.39 -35.76 -48.13
CA LYS A 156 63.67 -34.40 -47.65
C LYS A 156 64.94 -34.39 -46.82
N VAL A 157 65.56 -33.21 -46.71
CA VAL A 157 66.79 -33.03 -45.93
C VAL A 157 66.51 -33.32 -44.44
N PRO A 158 67.18 -34.32 -43.83
CA PRO A 158 67.02 -34.63 -42.41
C PRO A 158 67.43 -33.48 -41.51
N ILE A 159 66.76 -33.33 -40.37
CA ILE A 159 67.12 -32.34 -39.36
C ILE A 159 67.62 -33.06 -38.11
N THR A 160 68.77 -32.63 -37.60
CA THR A 160 69.34 -33.08 -36.33
C THR A 160 69.35 -31.93 -35.34
N LEU A 161 68.70 -32.12 -34.20
CA LEU A 161 68.61 -31.14 -33.11
C LEU A 161 69.21 -31.71 -31.83
N MET A 162 69.65 -30.82 -30.92
CA MET A 162 69.91 -31.25 -29.54
C MET A 162 68.61 -31.71 -28.88
N VAL A 163 68.72 -32.71 -28.01
CA VAL A 163 67.57 -33.33 -27.34
C VAL A 163 66.76 -32.32 -26.53
N ASP A 164 67.41 -31.41 -25.81
CA ASP A 164 66.73 -30.38 -25.01
C ASP A 164 65.92 -29.43 -25.90
N GLU A 165 66.42 -29.11 -27.08
CA GLU A 165 65.74 -28.26 -28.05
C GLU A 165 64.58 -28.99 -28.70
N TYR A 166 64.75 -30.28 -29.03
CA TYR A 166 63.66 -31.13 -29.50
C TYR A 166 62.54 -31.26 -28.46
N ILE A 167 62.87 -31.47 -27.17
CA ILE A 167 61.88 -31.56 -26.08
C ILE A 167 61.12 -30.25 -25.93
N ARG A 168 61.81 -29.10 -25.95
CA ARG A 168 61.18 -27.78 -25.83
C ARG A 168 60.22 -27.51 -26.98
N GLN A 169 60.67 -27.76 -28.21
CA GLN A 169 59.84 -27.59 -29.40
C GLN A 169 58.66 -28.57 -29.41
N ARG A 170 58.87 -29.80 -28.92
CA ARG A 170 57.80 -30.80 -28.79
C ARG A 170 56.76 -30.36 -27.77
N LEU A 171 57.19 -29.83 -26.62
CA LEU A 171 56.27 -29.32 -25.60
C LEU A 171 55.40 -28.18 -26.15
N GLU A 172 55.98 -27.23 -26.86
CA GLU A 172 55.20 -26.13 -27.47
C GLU A 172 54.23 -26.63 -28.55
N PHE A 173 54.66 -27.59 -29.37
CA PHE A 173 53.78 -28.25 -30.34
C PHE A 173 52.61 -28.97 -29.65
N GLU A 174 52.88 -29.74 -28.58
CA GLU A 174 51.84 -30.45 -27.84
C GLU A 174 50.90 -29.49 -27.09
N LYS A 175 51.39 -28.37 -26.53
CA LYS A 175 50.50 -27.33 -25.95
C LYS A 175 49.53 -26.79 -27.00
N LEU A 176 50.04 -26.51 -28.19
CA LEU A 176 49.23 -25.97 -29.28
C LEU A 176 48.24 -27.01 -29.83
N ASN A 177 48.67 -28.28 -29.90
CA ASN A 177 47.81 -29.40 -30.28
C ASN A 177 46.73 -29.68 -29.23
N ASN A 178 47.08 -29.63 -27.94
CA ASN A 178 46.15 -29.82 -26.83
C ASN A 178 45.17 -28.65 -26.73
N TRP A 179 45.64 -27.40 -26.91
CA TRP A 179 44.76 -26.23 -27.03
C TRP A 179 43.77 -26.39 -28.19
N ARG A 180 44.22 -26.90 -29.35
CA ARG A 180 43.36 -27.21 -30.50
C ARG A 180 42.37 -28.34 -30.23
N THR A 181 42.79 -29.43 -29.60
CA THR A 181 41.87 -30.51 -29.18
C THR A 181 40.82 -29.97 -28.22
N MET A 182 41.23 -29.20 -27.21
CA MET A 182 40.31 -28.54 -26.28
C MET A 182 39.39 -27.54 -26.99
N THR A 183 39.86 -26.74 -27.96
CA THR A 183 39.00 -25.82 -28.72
C THR A 183 38.10 -26.53 -29.73
N TYR A 184 38.52 -27.67 -30.29
CA TYR A 184 37.72 -28.49 -31.19
C TYR A 184 36.64 -29.25 -30.41
N GLU A 185 36.97 -29.79 -29.22
CA GLU A 185 36.01 -30.32 -28.25
C GLU A 185 35.07 -29.21 -27.74
N TYR A 186 35.56 -28.00 -27.50
CA TYR A 186 34.74 -26.84 -27.11
C TYR A 186 33.78 -26.38 -28.23
N ASN A 187 34.20 -26.45 -29.49
CA ASN A 187 33.35 -26.10 -30.64
C ASN A 187 32.39 -27.22 -31.05
N LEU A 188 32.71 -28.50 -30.80
CA LEU A 188 31.77 -29.63 -30.96
C LEU A 188 30.73 -29.68 -29.83
N ASN A 189 31.06 -29.19 -28.62
CA ASN A 189 30.10 -29.02 -27.52
C ASN A 189 29.10 -27.86 -27.69
N LYS A 190 29.09 -27.20 -28.86
CA LYS A 190 27.99 -26.29 -29.28
C LYS A 190 26.92 -26.97 -30.15
N GLY A 191 27.06 -28.27 -30.41
CA GLY A 191 26.16 -29.03 -31.29
C GLY A 191 25.01 -29.77 -30.61
N ASP A 192 25.13 -30.16 -29.35
CA ASP A 192 24.02 -30.75 -28.58
C ASP A 192 24.28 -30.53 -27.08
N ASP A 193 23.27 -30.03 -26.37
CA ASP A 193 23.04 -30.31 -24.94
C ASP A 193 23.94 -29.71 -23.84
N GLY A 194 24.42 -28.46 -23.99
CA GLY A 194 25.14 -27.77 -22.89
C GLY A 194 24.27 -27.20 -21.75
N LEU A 195 23.03 -26.78 -22.05
CA LEU A 195 22.04 -26.32 -21.05
C LEU A 195 20.79 -27.21 -21.07
N GLY A 196 20.29 -27.58 -22.25
CA GLY A 196 19.22 -28.58 -22.41
C GLY A 196 19.59 -29.97 -21.89
N GLY A 197 20.84 -30.40 -22.09
CA GLY A 197 21.41 -31.63 -21.50
C GLY A 197 21.61 -31.55 -20.00
N LEU A 198 22.05 -30.38 -19.50
CA LEU A 198 22.16 -30.13 -18.06
C LEU A 198 20.78 -30.20 -17.40
N PHE A 199 19.78 -29.51 -17.95
CA PHE A 199 18.40 -29.55 -17.44
C PHE A 199 17.73 -30.92 -17.61
N SER A 200 17.95 -31.63 -18.72
CA SER A 200 17.41 -32.99 -18.93
C SER A 200 18.04 -34.01 -17.98
N SER A 201 19.31 -33.84 -17.58
CA SER A 201 19.98 -34.68 -16.59
C SER A 201 19.41 -34.58 -15.16
N PHE A 202 18.63 -33.53 -14.87
CA PHE A 202 17.90 -33.38 -13.60
C PHE A 202 16.47 -33.94 -13.65
N THR A 203 15.94 -34.27 -14.84
CA THR A 203 14.51 -34.63 -14.97
C THR A 203 14.17 -36.05 -14.53
N ASN A 204 15.09 -37.00 -14.67
CA ASN A 204 14.94 -38.38 -14.18
C ASN A 204 16.32 -38.94 -13.79
N ILE A 205 16.65 -38.84 -12.50
CA ILE A 205 17.90 -39.36 -11.94
C ILE A 205 17.61 -40.75 -11.36
N GLU A 206 18.13 -41.80 -11.99
CA GLU A 206 18.19 -43.14 -11.43
C GLU A 206 19.63 -43.47 -11.02
N ILE A 207 19.91 -43.44 -9.71
CA ILE A 207 21.24 -43.78 -9.18
C ILE A 207 21.16 -45.16 -8.52
N PRO A 208 21.78 -46.20 -9.12
CA PRO A 208 22.01 -47.46 -8.42
C PRO A 208 23.12 -47.24 -7.39
N VAL A 209 22.78 -47.35 -6.11
CA VAL A 209 23.74 -47.15 -5.01
C VAL A 209 24.33 -48.50 -4.59
N PRO A 210 25.67 -48.66 -4.46
CA PRO A 210 26.28 -49.88 -3.94
C PRO A 210 25.73 -50.20 -2.54
N ALA A 211 25.55 -51.48 -2.21
CA ALA A 211 25.02 -51.89 -0.92
C ALA A 211 25.91 -51.39 0.24
N ASN A 212 25.42 -50.37 0.94
CA ASN A 212 26.03 -49.79 2.13
C ASN A 212 25.05 -49.98 3.31
N PRO A 213 25.51 -50.36 4.51
CA PRO A 213 24.65 -50.60 5.68
C PRO A 213 23.62 -49.49 5.98
N ILE A 214 23.92 -48.24 5.64
CA ILE A 214 22.99 -47.10 5.84
C ILE A 214 21.76 -47.16 4.92
N PHE A 215 21.85 -47.76 3.72
CA PHE A 215 20.71 -47.84 2.78
C PHE A 215 19.80 -49.06 2.98
N SER A 216 20.23 -50.04 3.79
CA SER A 216 19.44 -51.26 4.07
C SER A 216 18.09 -50.99 4.75
N ILE A 217 17.97 -49.86 5.46
CA ILE A 217 16.74 -49.42 6.13
C ILE A 217 15.65 -48.92 5.18
N PHE A 218 16.00 -48.60 3.91
CA PHE A 218 15.08 -48.08 2.89
C PHE A 218 14.64 -49.13 1.87
N GLY A 219 15.05 -50.39 2.06
CA GLY A 219 14.71 -51.52 1.19
C GLY A 219 15.59 -51.63 -0.04
N LYS A 220 15.03 -51.60 -1.25
CA LYS A 220 15.81 -51.75 -2.49
C LYS A 220 16.77 -50.58 -2.71
N ASN A 221 17.99 -50.84 -3.18
CA ASN A 221 19.01 -49.80 -3.45
C ASN A 221 18.75 -49.03 -4.77
N LYS A 222 17.57 -48.42 -4.92
CA LYS A 222 17.22 -47.59 -6.08
C LYS A 222 16.75 -46.22 -5.63
N ILE A 223 17.43 -45.16 -6.04
CA ILE A 223 16.92 -43.80 -5.94
C ILE A 223 16.32 -43.44 -7.30
N SER A 224 15.06 -43.02 -7.31
CA SER A 224 14.37 -42.50 -8.49
C SER A 224 13.90 -41.11 -8.15
N LEU A 225 14.46 -40.08 -8.78
CA LEU A 225 14.06 -38.69 -8.57
C LEU A 225 13.63 -38.09 -9.91
N ARG A 226 12.38 -37.64 -9.98
CA ARG A 226 11.84 -36.91 -11.12
C ARG A 226 11.65 -35.45 -10.74
N ILE A 227 12.35 -34.55 -11.42
CA ILE A 227 12.20 -33.11 -11.23
C ILE A 227 11.62 -32.53 -12.52
N THR A 228 10.50 -31.83 -12.41
CA THR A 228 9.82 -31.20 -13.56
C THR A 228 9.56 -29.75 -13.25
N GLY A 229 9.66 -28.86 -14.24
CA GLY A 229 9.46 -27.44 -14.02
C GLY A 229 10.42 -26.57 -14.83
N ALA A 230 10.42 -25.27 -14.50
CA ALA A 230 11.27 -24.26 -15.11
C ALA A 230 11.89 -23.37 -14.04
N ILE A 231 13.12 -22.94 -14.30
CA ILE A 231 13.81 -21.93 -13.51
C ILE A 231 14.22 -20.83 -14.49
N ASP A 232 13.66 -19.64 -14.32
CA ASP A 232 14.03 -18.45 -15.10
C ASP A 232 14.87 -17.53 -14.21
N ILE A 233 16.10 -17.25 -14.64
CA ILE A 233 17.04 -16.37 -13.95
C ILE A 233 17.29 -15.20 -14.88
N ARG A 234 16.88 -14.02 -14.46
CA ARG A 234 17.09 -12.75 -15.16
C ARG A 234 18.12 -11.94 -14.39
N ALA A 235 19.28 -11.75 -15.01
CA ALA A 235 20.31 -10.85 -14.53
C ALA A 235 20.47 -9.74 -15.57
N GLY A 236 20.33 -8.49 -15.14
CA GLY A 236 20.48 -7.31 -15.96
C GLY A 236 21.14 -6.18 -15.18
N PHE A 237 21.44 -5.11 -15.90
CA PHE A 237 21.86 -3.85 -15.30
C PHE A 237 20.83 -2.81 -15.68
N ARG A 238 20.19 -2.21 -14.69
CA ARG A 238 19.12 -1.23 -14.89
C ARG A 238 19.69 0.17 -14.68
N ASN A 239 19.67 0.96 -15.74
CA ASN A 239 19.86 2.41 -15.69
C ASN A 239 18.49 3.07 -15.82
N VAL A 240 18.10 3.86 -14.83
CA VAL A 240 16.89 4.70 -14.88
C VAL A 240 17.33 6.15 -14.83
N THR A 241 16.95 6.91 -15.85
CA THR A 241 17.08 8.36 -15.88
C THR A 241 15.72 9.02 -15.69
N SER A 242 15.68 10.12 -14.93
CA SER A 242 14.46 10.86 -14.63
C SER A 242 14.72 12.35 -14.80
N ASP A 243 13.89 12.99 -15.63
CA ASP A 243 13.88 14.45 -15.86
C ASP A 243 12.96 15.18 -14.85
N LEU A 244 12.44 14.46 -13.85
CA LEU A 244 11.63 15.03 -12.77
C LEU A 244 12.48 15.88 -11.83
N GLN A 245 11.83 16.74 -11.06
CA GLN A 245 12.47 17.53 -10.01
C GLN A 245 13.20 16.62 -9.00
N THR A 246 14.48 16.87 -8.77
CA THR A 246 15.34 16.05 -7.91
C THR A 246 16.09 16.92 -6.90
N GLN A 247 16.38 16.38 -5.71
CA GLN A 247 17.22 17.08 -4.72
C GLN A 247 18.67 17.24 -5.18
N SER A 248 19.15 16.35 -6.04
CA SER A 248 20.49 16.37 -6.62
C SER A 248 20.46 15.84 -8.05
N GLN A 249 21.26 16.41 -8.95
CA GLN A 249 21.44 15.87 -10.30
C GLN A 249 22.04 14.45 -10.30
N THR A 250 22.74 14.04 -9.24
CA THR A 250 23.22 12.64 -9.09
C THR A 250 22.08 11.65 -8.93
N ASP A 251 20.92 12.09 -8.45
CA ASP A 251 19.74 11.24 -8.25
C ASP A 251 18.89 11.12 -9.52
N GLN A 252 19.17 11.94 -10.56
CA GLN A 252 18.52 11.86 -11.85
C GLN A 252 18.88 10.59 -12.62
N SER A 253 20.02 9.95 -12.33
CA SER A 253 20.45 8.70 -12.99
C SER A 253 20.82 7.62 -11.97
N ARG A 254 19.95 6.62 -11.82
CA ARG A 254 20.15 5.49 -10.92
C ARG A 254 20.63 4.27 -11.68
N ASN A 255 21.77 3.73 -11.25
CA ASN A 255 22.38 2.53 -11.81
C ASN A 255 22.33 1.40 -10.77
N GLU A 256 21.60 0.34 -11.05
CA GLU A 256 21.51 -0.81 -10.14
C GLU A 256 21.56 -2.16 -10.89
N PRO A 257 22.24 -3.18 -10.34
CA PRO A 257 22.05 -4.55 -10.80
C PRO A 257 20.60 -5.00 -10.58
N ASP A 258 19.97 -5.56 -11.61
CA ASP A 258 18.62 -6.12 -11.54
C ASP A 258 18.71 -7.64 -11.62
N PHE A 259 18.43 -8.32 -10.51
CA PHE A 259 18.46 -9.78 -10.42
C PHE A 259 17.10 -10.31 -9.99
N LYS A 260 16.50 -11.15 -10.82
CA LYS A 260 15.23 -11.80 -10.54
C LYS A 260 15.33 -13.30 -10.83
N GLN A 261 14.84 -14.11 -9.91
CA GLN A 261 14.78 -15.55 -10.03
C GLN A 261 13.33 -16.03 -9.87
N ASP A 262 12.79 -16.66 -10.91
CA ASP A 262 11.49 -17.29 -10.93
C ASP A 262 11.70 -18.82 -10.95
N VAL A 263 11.38 -19.49 -9.85
CA VAL A 263 11.54 -20.93 -9.68
C VAL A 263 10.16 -21.57 -9.65
N GLN A 264 9.88 -22.49 -10.58
CA GLN A 264 8.69 -23.33 -10.56
C GLN A 264 9.11 -24.80 -10.73
N ILE A 265 9.15 -25.56 -9.64
CA ILE A 265 9.68 -26.92 -9.60
C ILE A 265 8.67 -27.84 -8.90
N ASN A 266 8.38 -28.98 -9.55
CA ASN A 266 7.70 -30.14 -9.00
C ASN A 266 8.68 -31.31 -8.91
N VAL A 267 8.87 -31.87 -7.72
CA VAL A 267 9.77 -32.97 -7.41
C VAL A 267 8.93 -34.18 -6.97
N ASP A 268 9.11 -35.30 -7.66
CA ASP A 268 8.59 -36.61 -7.28
C ASP A 268 9.75 -37.60 -7.15
N GLY A 269 10.12 -37.93 -5.92
CA GLY A 269 11.22 -38.84 -5.60
C GLY A 269 10.77 -40.08 -4.83
N SER A 270 11.46 -41.19 -5.05
CA SER A 270 11.41 -42.37 -4.20
C SER A 270 12.81 -42.91 -3.95
N VAL A 271 13.14 -43.18 -2.69
CA VAL A 271 14.38 -43.88 -2.28
C VAL A 271 13.99 -45.26 -1.78
N GLY A 272 14.36 -46.27 -2.55
CA GLY A 272 13.93 -47.65 -2.38
C GLY A 272 12.42 -47.81 -2.56
N ASP A 273 11.80 -48.57 -1.68
CA ASP A 273 10.34 -48.77 -1.60
C ASP A 273 9.70 -48.12 -0.38
N LYS A 274 10.50 -47.64 0.58
CA LYS A 274 10.01 -47.06 1.83
C LYS A 274 9.91 -45.54 1.86
N LEU A 275 10.81 -44.80 1.21
CA LEU A 275 10.82 -43.34 1.29
C LEU A 275 10.29 -42.70 0.00
N LYS A 276 9.30 -41.80 0.14
CA LYS A 276 8.73 -40.97 -0.93
C LYS A 276 8.95 -39.50 -0.61
N ILE A 277 9.27 -38.71 -1.62
CA ILE A 277 9.48 -37.26 -1.55
C ILE A 277 8.58 -36.63 -2.60
N GLY A 278 7.68 -35.76 -2.19
CA GLY A 278 6.93 -34.87 -3.08
C GLY A 278 7.24 -33.43 -2.70
N ALA A 279 7.59 -32.57 -3.64
CA ALA A 279 7.72 -31.14 -3.40
C ALA A 279 7.16 -30.35 -4.57
N ASP A 280 6.41 -29.30 -4.30
CA ASP A 280 5.86 -28.39 -5.29
C ASP A 280 6.17 -26.97 -4.82
N TRP A 281 7.12 -26.34 -5.50
CA TRP A 281 7.69 -25.05 -5.15
C TRP A 281 7.54 -24.06 -6.30
N ASN A 282 6.89 -22.94 -6.05
CA ASN A 282 6.77 -21.85 -7.01
C ASN A 282 6.98 -20.49 -6.31
N THR A 283 8.01 -19.75 -6.73
CA THR A 283 8.32 -18.42 -6.16
C THR A 283 7.38 -17.32 -6.63
N GLN A 284 6.53 -17.59 -7.63
CA GLN A 284 5.50 -16.67 -8.12
C GLN A 284 4.13 -16.88 -7.47
N ARG A 285 3.99 -17.85 -6.57
CA ARG A 285 2.77 -18.00 -5.77
C ARG A 285 2.59 -16.81 -4.85
N THR A 286 1.35 -16.36 -4.69
CA THR A 286 1.04 -15.19 -3.86
C THR A 286 1.28 -15.49 -2.38
N PHE A 287 1.06 -16.74 -1.95
CA PHE A 287 1.23 -17.15 -0.56
C PHE A 287 2.15 -18.37 -0.40
N GLU A 288 2.95 -18.37 0.68
CA GLU A 288 3.92 -19.43 0.95
C GLU A 288 3.26 -20.80 1.23
N PHE A 289 2.07 -20.82 1.85
CA PHE A 289 1.39 -22.08 2.21
C PHE A 289 0.98 -22.92 1.00
N GLU A 290 0.91 -22.33 -0.19
CA GLU A 290 0.65 -23.05 -1.44
C GLU A 290 1.86 -23.90 -1.86
N ASN A 291 3.07 -23.56 -1.37
CA ASN A 291 4.24 -24.42 -1.53
C ASN A 291 4.12 -25.61 -0.59
N SER A 292 4.29 -26.80 -1.16
CA SER A 292 4.16 -28.05 -0.43
C SER A 292 5.46 -28.85 -0.47
N LEU A 293 5.77 -29.46 0.66
CA LEU A 293 6.84 -30.44 0.80
C LEU A 293 6.27 -31.59 1.60
N LYS A 294 6.33 -32.81 1.09
CA LYS A 294 5.90 -34.02 1.79
C LYS A 294 6.93 -35.11 1.62
N ILE A 295 7.57 -35.46 2.72
CA ILE A 295 8.51 -36.58 2.79
C ILE A 295 7.81 -37.66 3.61
N ALA A 296 7.60 -38.84 3.04
CA ALA A 296 6.89 -39.93 3.69
C ALA A 296 7.70 -41.21 3.65
N TYR A 297 8.09 -41.71 4.82
CA TYR A 297 8.62 -43.05 5.04
C TYR A 297 7.47 -43.98 5.42
N LYS A 298 7.37 -45.15 4.79
CA LYS A 298 6.43 -46.22 5.15
C LYS A 298 7.20 -47.50 5.46
N GLY A 299 7.04 -48.00 6.69
CA GLY A 299 7.60 -49.28 7.12
C GLY A 299 6.83 -50.46 6.56
N TYR A 300 7.39 -51.67 6.69
CA TYR A 300 6.69 -52.91 6.39
C TYR A 300 5.65 -53.26 7.47
N ASP A 301 4.81 -54.25 7.18
CA ASP A 301 3.75 -54.71 8.09
C ASP A 301 4.31 -55.25 9.42
N ASP A 302 5.56 -55.71 9.45
CA ASP A 302 6.24 -56.19 10.66
C ASP A 302 7.06 -55.10 11.38
N ASP A 303 7.25 -53.91 10.79
CA ASP A 303 8.03 -52.82 11.39
C ASP A 303 7.25 -52.13 12.52
N ILE A 304 7.91 -51.77 13.62
CA ILE A 304 7.29 -50.97 14.71
C ILE A 304 6.89 -49.59 14.20
N ILE A 305 7.78 -48.93 13.45
CA ILE A 305 7.52 -47.62 12.84
C ILE A 305 6.72 -47.87 11.56
N LYS A 306 5.44 -47.50 11.59
CA LYS A 306 4.53 -47.64 10.44
C LYS A 306 4.72 -46.53 9.42
N SER A 307 4.85 -45.28 9.89
CA SER A 307 5.16 -44.17 9.00
C SER A 307 5.89 -43.03 9.71
N ILE A 308 6.72 -42.31 8.95
CA ILE A 308 7.24 -40.99 9.34
C ILE A 308 6.93 -40.05 8.19
N GLU A 309 6.16 -39.00 8.45
CA GLU A 309 5.86 -37.94 7.50
C GLU A 309 6.56 -36.66 7.96
N ALA A 310 7.18 -35.92 7.05
CA ALA A 310 7.79 -34.62 7.29
C ALA A 310 7.38 -33.58 6.23
N GLY A 311 7.29 -32.31 6.63
CA GLY A 311 6.75 -31.23 5.82
C GLY A 311 5.26 -31.02 6.07
N ASN A 312 4.44 -30.86 5.03
CA ASN A 312 2.99 -30.74 5.15
C ASN A 312 2.37 -32.05 5.67
N VAL A 313 1.90 -32.01 6.91
CA VAL A 313 1.26 -33.14 7.61
C VAL A 313 -0.13 -32.74 8.07
N SER A 314 -0.97 -33.74 8.36
CA SER A 314 -2.27 -33.54 8.98
C SER A 314 -2.45 -34.49 10.16
N LEU A 315 -3.24 -34.03 11.13
CA LEU A 315 -3.60 -34.78 12.32
C LEU A 315 -5.12 -34.84 12.46
N SER A 316 -5.65 -36.05 12.33
CA SER A 316 -7.05 -36.35 12.60
C SER A 316 -7.21 -36.86 14.03
N VAL A 317 -7.95 -36.13 14.84
CA VAL A 317 -8.35 -36.50 16.22
C VAL A 317 -9.86 -36.30 16.39
N PRO A 318 -10.46 -36.91 17.42
CA PRO A 318 -11.86 -36.72 17.77
C PRO A 318 -12.27 -35.25 17.97
N SER A 319 -13.56 -35.01 17.94
CA SER A 319 -14.17 -33.69 17.72
C SER A 319 -13.93 -32.67 18.84
N PHE A 320 -13.81 -33.12 20.10
CA PHE A 320 -13.58 -32.24 21.26
C PHE A 320 -12.11 -31.87 21.45
N VAL A 321 -11.18 -32.69 20.95
CA VAL A 321 -9.74 -32.36 20.93
C VAL A 321 -9.40 -31.44 19.75
N GLY A 322 -10.05 -31.64 18.61
CA GLY A 322 -9.93 -30.79 17.42
C GLY A 322 -8.82 -31.21 16.46
N SER A 323 -9.19 -31.62 15.25
CA SER A 323 -8.26 -31.96 14.17
C SER A 323 -7.59 -30.72 13.57
N SER A 324 -6.41 -30.90 12.96
CA SER A 324 -5.75 -29.83 12.18
C SER A 324 -5.14 -30.42 10.90
N GLN A 325 -5.44 -29.79 9.77
CA GLN A 325 -5.09 -30.24 8.43
C GLN A 325 -3.92 -29.43 7.84
N ALA A 326 -3.68 -28.21 8.30
CA ALA A 326 -2.60 -27.33 7.82
C ALA A 326 -1.42 -27.26 8.81
N LEU A 327 -0.59 -28.31 8.83
CA LEU A 327 0.60 -28.39 9.69
C LEU A 327 1.86 -28.55 8.85
N PHE A 328 2.96 -27.92 9.27
CA PHE A 328 4.29 -28.16 8.72
C PHE A 328 5.23 -28.69 9.80
N GLY A 329 5.61 -29.96 9.73
CA GLY A 329 6.37 -30.60 10.80
C GLY A 329 6.64 -32.06 10.55
N ILE A 330 6.82 -32.83 11.63
CA ILE A 330 7.10 -34.26 11.61
C ILE A 330 5.97 -34.99 12.34
N LYS A 331 5.39 -36.01 11.68
CA LYS A 331 4.39 -36.92 12.21
C LYS A 331 4.90 -38.34 12.14
N THR A 332 4.90 -39.05 13.26
CA THR A 332 5.37 -40.43 13.35
C THR A 332 4.23 -41.34 13.83
N GLN A 333 4.02 -42.45 13.15
CA GLN A 333 3.09 -43.50 13.55
C GLN A 333 3.86 -44.78 13.88
N MET A 334 3.58 -45.34 15.05
CA MET A 334 4.18 -46.54 15.58
C MET A 334 3.07 -47.52 15.99
N GLN A 335 3.30 -48.82 15.84
CA GLN A 335 2.38 -49.85 16.27
C GLN A 335 3.10 -50.85 17.18
N PHE A 336 2.58 -51.02 18.39
CA PHE A 336 3.06 -51.95 19.40
C PHE A 336 1.92 -52.95 19.71
N GLY A 337 1.81 -54.01 18.91
CA GLY A 337 0.70 -54.97 19.02
C GLY A 337 -0.66 -54.29 18.78
N PRO A 338 -1.60 -54.31 19.75
CA PRO A 338 -2.90 -53.63 19.62
C PRO A 338 -2.85 -52.11 19.85
N LEU A 339 -1.70 -51.55 20.25
CA LEU A 339 -1.54 -50.12 20.52
C LEU A 339 -0.95 -49.41 19.30
N ASN A 340 -1.69 -48.47 18.72
CA ASN A 340 -1.22 -47.54 17.70
C ASN A 340 -0.88 -46.20 18.37
N LEU A 341 0.38 -45.78 18.28
CA LEU A 341 0.85 -44.50 18.80
C LEU A 341 1.19 -43.55 17.65
N THR A 342 0.55 -42.39 17.62
CA THR A 342 0.88 -41.29 16.71
C THR A 342 1.50 -40.15 17.51
N ALA A 343 2.65 -39.64 17.09
CA ALA A 343 3.30 -38.45 17.65
C ALA A 343 3.46 -37.39 16.56
N LEU A 344 3.36 -36.12 16.95
CA LEU A 344 3.43 -34.96 16.06
C LEU A 344 4.22 -33.83 16.73
N VAL A 345 5.14 -33.23 15.99
CA VAL A 345 5.74 -31.93 16.32
C VAL A 345 5.70 -31.09 15.05
N SER A 346 4.98 -29.97 15.08
CA SER A 346 4.73 -29.18 13.88
C SER A 346 4.51 -27.71 14.17
N GLN A 347 4.73 -26.88 13.15
CA GLN A 347 4.21 -25.53 13.11
C GLN A 347 2.81 -25.57 12.51
N LYS A 348 1.81 -25.06 13.23
CA LYS A 348 0.45 -24.92 12.72
C LYS A 348 0.39 -23.70 11.80
N LYS A 349 0.02 -23.91 10.54
CA LYS A 349 -0.05 -22.88 9.49
C LYS A 349 -1.47 -22.39 9.22
N GLY A 350 -2.47 -22.86 9.97
CA GLY A 350 -3.87 -22.49 9.80
C GLY A 350 -4.58 -22.08 11.09
N SER A 351 -5.76 -21.49 10.92
CA SER A 351 -6.63 -21.03 12.00
C SER A 351 -8.05 -21.59 11.80
N ALA A 352 -8.62 -22.17 12.86
CA ALA A 352 -9.99 -22.65 12.85
C ALA A 352 -10.98 -21.47 12.87
N LYS A 353 -12.03 -21.57 12.06
CA LYS A 353 -13.10 -20.58 11.91
C LYS A 353 -14.46 -21.28 11.89
N GLU A 354 -15.49 -20.55 12.30
CA GLU A 354 -16.87 -21.01 12.28
C GLU A 354 -17.77 -19.91 11.73
N VAL A 355 -18.68 -20.29 10.83
CA VAL A 355 -19.69 -19.40 10.25
C VAL A 355 -21.06 -20.03 10.47
N SER A 356 -21.98 -19.28 11.08
CA SER A 356 -23.37 -19.70 11.24
C SER A 356 -24.28 -18.94 10.26
N VAL A 357 -25.17 -19.66 9.58
CA VAL A 357 -26.09 -19.14 8.55
C VAL A 357 -27.49 -19.69 8.83
N SER A 358 -28.54 -18.90 8.56
CA SER A 358 -29.92 -19.38 8.69
C SER A 358 -30.66 -19.32 7.35
N GLY A 359 -31.16 -20.47 6.86
CA GLY A 359 -31.93 -20.55 5.61
C GLY A 359 -31.23 -20.00 4.35
N GLY A 360 -29.90 -20.17 4.24
CA GLY A 360 -29.11 -19.64 3.12
C GLY A 360 -28.92 -18.12 3.11
N GLU A 361 -29.36 -17.41 4.16
CA GLU A 361 -29.18 -15.97 4.34
C GLU A 361 -28.17 -15.69 5.45
N ARG A 362 -27.18 -14.85 5.16
CA ARG A 362 -26.29 -14.30 6.19
C ARG A 362 -26.96 -13.08 6.80
N LYS A 363 -27.30 -13.17 8.09
CA LYS A 363 -27.71 -11.99 8.86
C LYS A 363 -26.51 -11.06 9.03
N ASN A 364 -26.66 -9.81 8.59
CA ASN A 364 -25.73 -8.74 8.88
C ASN A 364 -26.22 -8.00 10.12
N GLU A 365 -25.51 -8.20 11.24
CA GLU A 365 -25.76 -7.48 12.49
C GLU A 365 -24.77 -6.32 12.60
N GLN A 366 -25.29 -5.10 12.71
CA GLN A 366 -24.47 -3.90 12.79
C GLN A 366 -24.97 -3.01 13.94
N THR A 367 -24.03 -2.44 14.70
CA THR A 367 -24.32 -1.37 15.64
C THR A 367 -23.83 -0.05 15.04
N ILE A 368 -24.75 0.86 14.76
CA ILE A 368 -24.48 2.17 14.16
C ILE A 368 -24.63 3.24 15.25
N ASN A 369 -23.62 4.09 15.38
CA ASN A 369 -23.71 5.27 16.24
C ASN A 369 -24.48 6.39 15.51
N PRO A 370 -25.41 7.13 16.14
CA PRO A 370 -26.14 8.24 15.51
C PRO A 370 -25.29 9.35 14.91
N ARG A 371 -24.02 9.50 15.31
CA ARG A 371 -23.07 10.43 14.65
C ARG A 371 -22.63 9.97 13.26
N ASN A 372 -22.77 8.68 12.96
CA ASN A 372 -22.40 8.08 11.68
C ASN A 372 -23.57 8.09 10.68
N TYR A 373 -24.23 9.24 10.54
CA TYR A 373 -25.20 9.48 9.47
C TYR A 373 -24.50 9.54 8.11
N HIS A 374 -25.25 9.28 7.04
CA HIS A 374 -24.76 9.33 5.67
C HIS A 374 -24.67 10.79 5.18
N THR A 375 -23.50 11.23 4.70
CA THR A 375 -23.22 12.63 4.31
C THR A 375 -23.50 12.92 2.82
N GLY A 376 -24.17 12.01 2.11
CA GLY A 376 -24.48 12.13 0.68
C GLY A 376 -25.84 12.74 0.34
N HIS A 377 -26.59 13.25 1.33
CA HIS A 377 -27.98 13.71 1.15
C HIS A 377 -28.12 15.21 1.42
N PHE A 378 -28.65 15.95 0.44
CA PHE A 378 -28.76 17.41 0.51
C PHE A 378 -30.14 17.89 0.04
N PHE A 379 -30.79 18.72 0.85
CA PHE A 379 -31.92 19.53 0.42
C PHE A 379 -31.48 20.52 -0.66
N LEU A 380 -32.35 20.75 -1.63
CA LEU A 380 -32.15 21.77 -2.67
C LEU A 380 -32.41 23.19 -2.13
N ASP A 381 -33.21 23.29 -1.08
CA ASP A 381 -33.56 24.54 -0.41
C ASP A 381 -34.10 24.26 1.00
N THR A 382 -33.93 25.21 1.93
CA THR A 382 -34.43 25.08 3.30
C THR A 382 -35.96 25.03 3.36
N LEU A 383 -36.67 25.48 2.32
CA LEU A 383 -38.13 25.39 2.20
C LEU A 383 -38.66 23.95 2.28
N TYR A 384 -37.85 22.96 1.89
CA TYR A 384 -38.25 21.55 1.86
C TYR A 384 -38.12 20.83 3.20
N ARG A 385 -37.43 21.43 4.17
CA ARG A 385 -37.23 20.84 5.50
C ARG A 385 -38.55 20.53 6.23
N PRO A 386 -39.50 21.49 6.40
CA PRO A 386 -40.78 21.17 7.02
C PRO A 386 -41.62 20.19 6.20
N ILE A 387 -41.55 20.28 4.86
CA ILE A 387 -42.27 19.38 3.93
C ILE A 387 -41.78 17.93 4.11
N PHE A 388 -40.48 17.73 4.25
CA PHE A 388 -39.88 16.42 4.50
C PHE A 388 -40.47 15.81 5.78
N GLU A 389 -40.44 16.53 6.91
CA GLU A 389 -40.89 15.95 8.18
C GLU A 389 -42.39 15.67 8.22
N GLU A 390 -43.20 16.48 7.55
CA GLU A 390 -44.65 16.23 7.45
C GLU A 390 -44.94 14.99 6.61
N ARG A 391 -44.28 14.88 5.45
CA ARG A 391 -44.47 13.75 4.53
C ARG A 391 -43.94 12.45 5.11
N HIS A 392 -42.85 12.46 5.87
CA HIS A 392 -42.26 11.22 6.40
C HIS A 392 -42.92 10.74 7.71
N ARG A 393 -43.59 11.62 8.46
CA ARG A 393 -44.35 11.23 9.67
C ARG A 393 -45.68 10.54 9.39
N GLN A 394 -46.20 10.63 8.16
CA GLN A 394 -47.50 10.05 7.78
C GLN A 394 -47.36 9.09 6.60
N ILE A 395 -47.97 7.90 6.70
CA ILE A 395 -48.09 6.96 5.56
C ILE A 395 -49.02 7.54 4.49
N ILE A 396 -50.18 8.08 4.91
CA ILE A 396 -51.18 8.68 4.02
C ILE A 396 -50.96 10.19 4.02
N VAL A 397 -50.15 10.67 3.08
CA VAL A 397 -50.05 12.10 2.82
C VAL A 397 -51.29 12.52 2.03
N SER A 398 -52.13 13.37 2.59
CA SER A 398 -53.20 14.02 1.82
C SER A 398 -52.55 14.73 0.63
N GLU A 399 -52.95 14.40 -0.62
CA GLU A 399 -52.40 15.02 -1.84
C GLU A 399 -52.69 16.53 -1.95
N THR A 400 -53.36 17.12 -0.96
CA THR A 400 -53.42 18.57 -0.82
C THR A 400 -52.02 19.15 -0.83
N PRO A 401 -51.68 19.99 -1.82
CA PRO A 401 -50.38 20.62 -1.89
C PRO A 401 -50.22 21.49 -0.64
N LEU A 402 -49.24 21.16 0.17
CA LEU A 402 -48.82 22.00 1.29
C LEU A 402 -48.57 23.40 0.76
N MET A 403 -49.03 24.42 1.50
CA MET A 403 -48.94 25.81 1.07
C MET A 403 -47.46 26.16 0.84
N GLY A 404 -47.05 26.32 -0.42
CA GLY A 404 -45.66 26.59 -0.82
C GLY A 404 -44.82 25.39 -1.31
N ALA A 405 -45.35 24.16 -1.33
CA ALA A 405 -44.65 23.00 -1.87
C ALA A 405 -44.53 23.09 -3.40
N LYS A 406 -43.30 23.28 -3.90
CA LYS A 406 -42.98 23.24 -5.33
C LYS A 406 -42.41 21.87 -5.68
N THR A 407 -42.82 21.28 -6.79
CA THR A 407 -42.27 19.99 -7.25
C THR A 407 -41.05 20.26 -8.15
N ILE A 408 -39.95 19.54 -7.96
CA ILE A 408 -38.78 19.69 -8.84
C ILE A 408 -39.08 19.04 -10.19
N SER A 409 -38.92 19.79 -11.29
CA SER A 409 -39.18 19.26 -12.64
C SER A 409 -37.93 18.85 -13.41
N GLU A 410 -36.83 19.58 -13.26
CA GLU A 410 -35.55 19.29 -13.92
C GLU A 410 -34.40 19.66 -12.98
N ILE A 411 -33.31 18.90 -13.02
CA ILE A 411 -32.10 19.18 -12.23
C ILE A 411 -30.82 18.80 -12.98
N GLU A 412 -29.77 19.59 -12.79
CA GLU A 412 -28.38 19.28 -13.11
C GLU A 412 -27.59 19.33 -11.79
N VAL A 413 -26.91 18.24 -11.45
CA VAL A 413 -26.07 18.16 -10.25
C VAL A 413 -24.61 18.26 -10.67
N TRP A 414 -23.84 19.05 -9.93
CA TRP A 414 -22.47 19.41 -10.23
C TRP A 414 -21.59 19.18 -8.99
N VAL A 415 -20.45 18.54 -9.18
CA VAL A 415 -19.46 18.33 -8.11
C VAL A 415 -18.13 18.94 -8.54
N SER A 416 -17.47 19.68 -7.65
CA SER A 416 -16.18 20.30 -7.99
C SER A 416 -15.11 19.25 -8.26
N SER A 417 -14.29 19.48 -9.30
CA SER A 417 -13.11 18.67 -9.57
C SER A 417 -12.01 18.96 -8.55
N GLN A 418 -11.16 17.97 -8.27
CA GLN A 418 -10.01 18.09 -7.37
C GLN A 418 -8.68 18.17 -8.10
N ALA A 419 -8.67 18.02 -9.43
CA ALA A 419 -7.46 17.96 -10.24
C ALA A 419 -7.58 18.91 -11.43
N ASN A 420 -6.46 19.56 -11.79
CA ASN A 420 -6.37 20.51 -12.89
C ASN A 420 -6.27 19.83 -14.27
N THR A 421 -6.94 18.69 -14.48
CA THR A 421 -6.96 18.02 -15.79
C THR A 421 -8.19 18.45 -16.57
N GLN A 422 -8.11 19.64 -17.17
CA GLN A 422 -9.06 20.13 -18.17
C GLN A 422 -9.22 19.08 -19.30
N GLY A 423 -10.46 18.73 -19.66
CA GLY A 423 -10.73 17.85 -20.82
C GLY A 423 -11.82 16.79 -20.61
N ARG A 424 -12.37 16.64 -19.40
CA ARG A 424 -13.44 15.67 -19.08
C ARG A 424 -14.86 16.25 -19.04
N GLY A 425 -15.12 17.37 -19.71
CA GLY A 425 -16.43 18.04 -19.70
C GLY A 425 -16.70 18.92 -18.47
N GLU A 426 -15.64 19.37 -17.80
CA GLU A 426 -15.69 20.32 -16.69
C GLU A 426 -16.10 21.74 -17.16
N ARG A 427 -16.83 22.47 -16.32
CA ARG A 427 -17.18 23.87 -16.54
C ARG A 427 -16.79 24.70 -15.31
N PHE A 428 -16.17 25.85 -15.54
CA PHE A 428 -15.92 26.81 -14.48
C PHE A 428 -17.26 27.39 -13.99
N ALA A 429 -17.49 27.40 -12.69
CA ALA A 429 -18.73 27.91 -12.10
C ALA A 429 -18.47 28.72 -10.82
N LYS A 430 -19.33 29.70 -10.58
CA LYS A 430 -19.49 30.39 -9.30
C LYS A 430 -20.81 29.92 -8.68
N ALA A 431 -20.71 29.21 -7.56
CA ALA A 431 -21.83 28.58 -6.89
C ALA A 431 -22.20 29.35 -5.61
N TYR A 432 -23.42 29.85 -5.53
CA TYR A 432 -23.91 30.68 -4.42
C TYR A 432 -24.82 29.87 -3.51
N ILE A 433 -24.64 29.99 -2.19
CA ILE A 433 -25.50 29.30 -1.21
C ILE A 433 -26.94 29.79 -1.34
N ASN A 434 -27.13 31.12 -1.34
CA ASN A 434 -28.41 31.77 -1.54
C ASN A 434 -28.49 32.36 -2.95
N LEU A 435 -28.98 31.55 -3.89
CA LEU A 435 -29.26 32.00 -5.26
C LEU A 435 -30.78 32.23 -5.44
N PRO A 436 -31.24 33.46 -5.72
CA PRO A 436 -32.66 33.73 -5.92
C PRO A 436 -33.16 33.10 -7.23
N PRO A 437 -34.37 32.50 -7.26
CA PRO A 437 -34.94 31.92 -8.47
C PRO A 437 -35.34 32.99 -9.51
N ARG A 438 -35.47 32.58 -10.79
CA ARG A 438 -35.96 33.41 -11.90
C ARG A 438 -37.19 32.78 -12.54
N ASN A 439 -38.00 33.60 -13.21
CA ASN A 439 -39.22 33.16 -13.89
C ASN A 439 -38.99 32.74 -15.35
N SER A 440 -37.81 33.04 -15.92
CA SER A 440 -37.46 32.71 -17.30
C SER A 440 -36.23 31.80 -17.35
N ARG A 441 -36.30 30.75 -18.18
CA ARG A 441 -35.18 29.83 -18.44
C ARG A 441 -34.07 30.50 -19.26
N SER A 442 -34.45 31.42 -20.16
CA SER A 442 -33.56 32.00 -21.18
C SER A 442 -32.73 33.18 -20.69
N GLU A 443 -33.09 33.77 -19.56
CA GLU A 443 -32.24 34.75 -18.89
C GLU A 443 -31.08 33.98 -18.23
N LEU A 444 -29.85 34.49 -18.30
CA LEU A 444 -28.66 33.94 -17.62
C LEU A 444 -28.32 34.81 -16.41
N TYR A 445 -27.76 34.23 -15.34
CA TYR A 445 -27.41 35.04 -14.16
C TYR A 445 -26.19 35.91 -14.50
N THR A 446 -26.25 37.18 -14.09
CA THR A 446 -25.08 38.07 -14.10
C THR A 446 -24.23 37.84 -12.84
N ILE A 447 -22.93 38.01 -12.96
CA ILE A 447 -22.00 37.89 -11.82
C ILE A 447 -22.39 38.96 -10.77
N LEU A 448 -22.73 38.52 -9.56
CA LEU A 448 -22.96 39.43 -8.42
C LEU A 448 -21.60 39.95 -7.92
N PRO A 449 -21.44 41.27 -7.65
CA PRO A 449 -20.22 41.80 -7.06
C PRO A 449 -19.95 41.15 -5.70
N SER A 450 -18.74 40.61 -5.50
CA SER A 450 -18.32 39.91 -4.26
C SER A 450 -18.54 40.76 -3.01
N ASP A 451 -18.38 42.07 -3.12
CA ASP A 451 -18.40 43.02 -2.00
C ASP A 451 -19.82 43.35 -1.51
N SER A 452 -20.85 42.87 -2.23
CA SER A 452 -22.27 43.11 -1.93
C SER A 452 -22.95 41.95 -1.18
N LEU A 453 -22.25 40.85 -0.94
CA LEU A 453 -22.80 39.63 -0.34
C LEU A 453 -22.45 39.54 1.14
N SER A 454 -23.42 39.10 1.95
CA SER A 454 -23.18 38.79 3.36
C SER A 454 -22.08 37.71 3.48
N PRO A 455 -21.28 37.67 4.57
CA PRO A 455 -20.36 36.57 4.84
C PRO A 455 -21.02 35.18 4.79
N ASP A 456 -22.33 35.09 5.10
CA ASP A 456 -23.14 33.87 5.02
C ASP A 456 -23.60 33.51 3.59
N ASP A 457 -23.52 34.45 2.65
CA ASP A 457 -23.91 34.32 1.24
C ASP A 457 -22.71 34.05 0.32
N LYS A 458 -21.51 33.87 0.88
CA LYS A 458 -20.28 33.68 0.09
C LYS A 458 -20.40 32.49 -0.87
N PHE A 459 -19.96 32.73 -2.09
CA PHE A 459 -19.94 31.75 -3.17
C PHE A 459 -18.66 30.91 -3.11
N GLY A 460 -18.76 29.65 -3.55
CA GLY A 460 -17.61 28.85 -3.93
C GLY A 460 -17.36 28.98 -5.43
N GLN A 461 -16.11 29.01 -5.87
CA GLN A 461 -15.77 29.01 -7.29
C GLN A 461 -14.76 27.93 -7.63
N GLY A 462 -14.78 27.45 -8.88
CA GLY A 462 -13.86 26.45 -9.38
C GLY A 462 -14.45 25.67 -10.56
N TYR A 463 -13.76 24.62 -10.97
CA TYR A 463 -14.23 23.70 -12.01
C TYR A 463 -15.18 22.66 -11.44
N PHE A 464 -16.32 22.46 -12.10
CA PHE A 464 -17.33 21.48 -11.73
C PHE A 464 -17.56 20.46 -12.84
N ILE A 465 -17.78 19.21 -12.45
CA ILE A 465 -18.18 18.10 -13.30
C ILE A 465 -19.67 17.88 -13.13
N LYS A 466 -20.41 17.80 -14.24
CA LYS A 466 -21.83 17.43 -14.26
C LYS A 466 -21.94 15.95 -13.94
N LEU A 467 -22.76 15.60 -12.96
CA LEU A 467 -23.09 14.21 -12.68
C LEU A 467 -24.14 13.71 -13.66
N GLU A 468 -23.97 12.46 -14.09
CA GLU A 468 -24.98 11.75 -14.87
C GLU A 468 -26.19 11.40 -13.99
N PRO A 469 -27.42 11.32 -14.55
CA PRO A 469 -28.62 10.96 -13.79
C PRO A 469 -28.53 9.61 -13.05
N SER A 470 -27.67 8.69 -13.48
CA SER A 470 -27.42 7.41 -12.80
C SER A 470 -26.54 7.53 -11.54
N GLN A 471 -25.92 8.70 -11.29
CA GLN A 471 -25.00 8.92 -10.18
C GLN A 471 -25.66 9.58 -8.97
N TYR A 472 -26.92 10.02 -9.08
CA TYR A 472 -27.70 10.57 -7.99
C TYR A 472 -29.18 10.15 -8.12
N LYS A 473 -29.94 10.28 -7.03
CA LYS A 473 -31.40 10.15 -7.03
C LYS A 473 -32.02 11.46 -6.58
N LEU A 474 -33.00 11.93 -7.34
CA LEU A 474 -33.80 13.10 -7.01
C LEU A 474 -35.09 12.63 -6.32
N HIS A 475 -35.37 13.20 -5.14
CA HIS A 475 -36.66 13.06 -4.47
C HIS A 475 -37.52 14.30 -4.78
N GLU A 476 -38.22 14.27 -5.92
CA GLU A 476 -38.87 15.45 -6.53
C GLU A 476 -39.87 16.19 -5.62
N LYS A 477 -40.58 15.45 -4.77
CA LYS A 477 -41.61 15.98 -3.87
C LYS A 477 -41.06 16.40 -2.51
N ASP A 478 -39.98 15.75 -2.06
CA ASP A 478 -39.33 16.01 -0.78
C ASP A 478 -38.17 17.02 -0.92
N GLY A 479 -37.79 17.36 -2.16
CA GLY A 479 -36.87 18.44 -2.50
C GLY A 479 -35.44 18.23 -2.04
N TYR A 480 -34.97 16.98 -2.04
CA TYR A 480 -33.57 16.64 -1.75
C TYR A 480 -32.99 15.67 -2.78
N ILE A 481 -31.67 15.62 -2.83
CA ILE A 481 -30.90 14.68 -3.65
C ILE A 481 -30.11 13.72 -2.77
N SER A 482 -29.93 12.50 -3.27
CA SER A 482 -29.10 11.45 -2.68
C SER A 482 -28.01 11.09 -3.67
N LEU A 483 -26.76 11.38 -3.35
CA LEU A 483 -25.61 11.04 -4.19
C LEU A 483 -25.24 9.56 -3.98
N ASN A 484 -24.97 8.83 -5.06
CA ASN A 484 -24.55 7.43 -4.96
C ASN A 484 -23.10 7.28 -4.46
N THR A 485 -22.32 8.35 -4.53
CA THR A 485 -20.97 8.44 -4.01
C THR A 485 -20.88 9.67 -3.12
N THR A 486 -20.42 9.46 -1.89
CA THR A 486 -20.28 10.52 -0.91
C THR A 486 -19.18 11.51 -1.36
N PRO A 487 -19.49 12.81 -1.48
CA PRO A 487 -18.49 13.82 -1.82
C PRO A 487 -17.50 13.98 -0.67
N SER A 488 -16.22 14.20 -0.99
CA SER A 488 -15.21 14.50 0.03
C SER A 488 -15.45 15.87 0.68
N GLU A 489 -14.86 16.10 1.86
CA GLU A 489 -15.01 17.37 2.58
C GLU A 489 -14.52 18.58 1.78
N ASN A 490 -13.46 18.40 0.99
CA ASN A 490 -12.89 19.42 0.12
C ASN A 490 -13.64 19.61 -1.21
N GLN A 491 -14.66 18.80 -1.50
CA GLN A 491 -15.49 18.96 -2.70
C GLN A 491 -16.71 19.82 -2.42
N MET A 492 -17.05 20.64 -3.41
CA MET A 492 -18.29 21.39 -3.45
C MET A 492 -19.36 20.61 -4.22
N VAL A 493 -20.60 20.70 -3.76
CA VAL A 493 -21.78 20.18 -4.48
C VAL A 493 -22.68 21.35 -4.81
N ALA A 494 -22.97 21.53 -6.10
CA ALA A 494 -23.81 22.59 -6.61
C ALA A 494 -24.88 22.02 -7.56
N VAL A 495 -25.95 22.77 -7.77
CA VAL A 495 -27.08 22.36 -8.60
C VAL A 495 -27.61 23.51 -9.44
N ALA A 496 -28.19 23.17 -10.58
CA ALA A 496 -29.16 24.01 -11.29
C ALA A 496 -30.47 23.23 -11.39
N TYR A 497 -31.60 23.78 -10.97
CA TYR A 497 -32.87 23.07 -10.97
C TYR A 497 -34.05 23.99 -11.30
N SER A 498 -35.14 23.38 -11.73
CA SER A 498 -36.41 24.06 -11.97
C SER A 498 -37.50 23.51 -11.07
N THR A 499 -38.39 24.39 -10.63
CA THR A 499 -39.52 24.01 -9.79
C THR A 499 -40.84 24.37 -10.47
N LEU A 500 -41.81 23.48 -10.36
CA LEU A 500 -43.20 23.69 -10.75
C LEU A 500 -43.99 24.11 -9.52
N GLY A 501 -44.41 25.37 -9.49
CA GLY A 501 -45.40 25.86 -8.55
C GLY A 501 -46.79 25.27 -8.84
N ASN A 502 -47.67 25.29 -7.83
CA ASN A 502 -49.06 24.90 -8.04
C ASN A 502 -49.81 26.01 -8.80
N PRO A 503 -50.34 25.74 -10.01
CA PRO A 503 -51.04 26.74 -10.82
C PRO A 503 -52.33 27.25 -10.17
N GLN A 504 -52.95 26.52 -9.23
CA GLN A 504 -54.12 27.00 -8.48
C GLN A 504 -53.81 28.21 -7.57
N PHE A 505 -52.54 28.44 -7.24
CA PHE A 505 -52.08 29.57 -6.43
C PHE A 505 -51.33 30.63 -7.24
N GLY A 506 -51.38 30.57 -8.58
CA GLY A 506 -50.68 31.52 -9.46
C GLY A 506 -49.16 31.40 -9.45
N LEU A 507 -48.62 30.25 -9.05
CA LEU A 507 -47.18 30.00 -9.01
C LEU A 507 -46.71 29.43 -10.36
N GLU A 508 -45.82 30.15 -11.04
CA GLU A 508 -45.23 29.75 -12.32
C GLU A 508 -44.00 28.83 -12.14
N ARG A 509 -43.43 28.36 -13.26
CA ARG A 509 -42.17 27.59 -13.23
C ARG A 509 -41.01 28.53 -12.95
N GLU A 510 -40.22 28.18 -11.94
CA GLU A 510 -39.03 28.94 -11.55
C GLU A 510 -37.75 28.15 -11.86
N TYR A 511 -36.67 28.87 -12.14
CA TYR A 511 -35.35 28.33 -12.46
C TYR A 511 -34.29 28.91 -11.54
N THR A 512 -33.51 28.03 -10.93
CA THR A 512 -32.41 28.38 -10.03
C THR A 512 -31.12 27.80 -10.60
N GLY A 513 -30.13 28.66 -10.87
CA GLY A 513 -28.89 28.30 -11.56
C GLY A 513 -28.96 28.36 -13.09
N ASP A 514 -27.80 28.35 -13.73
CA ASP A 514 -27.62 28.33 -15.18
C ASP A 514 -27.56 26.87 -15.69
N PHE A 515 -28.40 26.53 -16.66
CA PHE A 515 -28.44 25.21 -17.28
C PHE A 515 -27.51 25.12 -18.50
N THR A 516 -26.75 24.03 -18.60
CA THR A 516 -25.80 23.83 -19.71
C THR A 516 -26.45 23.67 -21.09
N GLY A 517 -27.72 23.28 -21.15
CA GLY A 517 -28.47 23.21 -22.42
C GLY A 517 -28.73 24.58 -23.08
N LEU A 518 -28.49 25.69 -22.38
CA LEU A 518 -28.71 27.05 -22.90
C LEU A 518 -27.43 27.87 -23.05
N ASP A 519 -26.44 27.65 -22.19
CA ASP A 519 -25.15 28.34 -22.27
C ASP A 519 -24.07 27.43 -22.87
N THR A 520 -23.90 27.54 -24.19
CA THR A 520 -22.80 26.88 -24.91
C THR A 520 -21.49 27.66 -24.83
N ASN A 521 -21.47 28.87 -24.27
CA ASN A 521 -20.24 29.64 -24.12
C ASN A 521 -19.44 29.12 -22.93
N THR A 522 -18.34 28.42 -23.23
CA THR A 522 -17.45 27.83 -22.22
C THR A 522 -16.53 28.84 -21.54
N THR A 523 -16.45 30.09 -22.04
CA THR A 523 -15.60 31.13 -21.43
C THR A 523 -16.29 31.90 -20.30
N ARG A 524 -17.63 31.78 -20.17
CA ARG A 524 -18.39 32.40 -19.08
C ARG A 524 -18.49 31.45 -17.88
N PRO A 525 -18.27 31.91 -16.63
CA PRO A 525 -18.58 31.13 -15.44
C PRO A 525 -20.08 30.80 -15.39
N LEU A 526 -20.42 29.53 -15.18
CA LEU A 526 -21.78 29.13 -14.83
C LEU A 526 -22.14 29.65 -13.43
N ILE A 527 -23.38 30.09 -13.24
CA ILE A 527 -23.87 30.45 -11.90
C ILE A 527 -24.74 29.30 -11.38
N LEU A 528 -24.37 28.70 -10.25
CA LEU A 528 -25.05 27.53 -9.68
C LEU A 528 -25.53 27.81 -8.25
N LYS A 529 -26.49 27.03 -7.75
CA LYS A 529 -26.83 27.01 -6.32
C LYS A 529 -25.91 26.04 -5.59
N LEU A 530 -25.22 26.50 -4.56
CA LEU A 530 -24.31 25.70 -3.75
C LEU A 530 -25.09 24.98 -2.63
N LEU A 531 -25.02 23.65 -2.61
CA LEU A 531 -25.61 22.82 -1.54
C LEU A 531 -24.58 22.51 -0.45
N LYS A 532 -23.36 22.18 -0.86
CA LYS A 532 -22.23 21.89 0.03
C LYS A 532 -21.01 22.72 -0.38
N PRO A 533 -20.50 23.64 0.46
CA PRO A 533 -19.20 24.28 0.28
C PRO A 533 -18.02 23.34 0.63
N LYS A 534 -16.79 23.74 0.26
CA LYS A 534 -15.57 23.13 0.81
C LYS A 534 -15.55 23.34 2.34
N ASN A 535 -15.14 22.31 3.09
CA ASN A 535 -15.05 22.32 4.55
C ASN A 535 -16.32 22.91 5.19
N LEU A 536 -17.41 22.15 5.08
CA LEU A 536 -18.71 22.58 5.56
C LEU A 536 -18.68 22.60 7.10
N VAL A 537 -18.87 23.79 7.68
CA VAL A 537 -18.88 24.02 9.13
C VAL A 537 -20.23 24.60 9.58
N PRO A 538 -20.67 24.38 10.83
CA PRO A 538 -21.93 24.91 11.35
C PRO A 538 -22.09 26.42 11.28
N ALA A 539 -20.97 27.16 11.30
CA ALA A 539 -20.96 28.62 11.11
C ALA A 539 -21.61 29.04 9.76
N LYS A 540 -21.53 28.20 8.72
CA LYS A 540 -22.24 28.38 7.44
C LYS A 540 -23.68 27.86 7.56
N SER A 541 -24.47 28.49 8.44
CA SER A 541 -25.75 27.97 8.95
C SER A 541 -26.74 27.54 7.85
N HIS A 542 -26.84 28.28 6.74
CA HIS A 542 -27.75 27.94 5.65
C HIS A 542 -27.34 26.63 4.95
N ALA A 543 -26.10 26.53 4.47
CA ALA A 543 -25.59 25.31 3.83
C ALA A 543 -25.54 24.11 4.80
N TRP A 544 -25.22 24.36 6.07
CA TRP A 544 -25.23 23.34 7.12
C TRP A 544 -26.62 22.71 7.30
N ASN A 545 -27.67 23.51 7.17
CA ASN A 545 -29.06 23.08 7.21
C ASN A 545 -29.54 22.42 5.92
N LEU A 546 -28.79 22.46 4.81
CA LEU A 546 -29.16 21.70 3.62
C LEU A 546 -28.77 20.22 3.74
N MET A 547 -27.73 19.87 4.51
CA MET A 547 -27.33 18.48 4.71
C MET A 547 -28.30 17.73 5.63
N LEU A 548 -28.83 16.59 5.14
CA LEU A 548 -29.63 15.66 5.95
C LEU A 548 -28.72 14.83 6.86
N LYS A 549 -29.07 14.75 8.14
CA LYS A 549 -28.29 14.09 9.21
C LYS A 549 -29.09 12.97 9.90
N ASN A 550 -30.13 12.51 9.22
CA ASN A 550 -31.16 11.61 9.74
C ASN A 550 -31.30 10.34 8.88
N ILE A 551 -30.33 10.07 7.99
CA ILE A 551 -30.29 8.89 7.12
C ILE A 551 -29.05 8.06 7.47
N TYR A 552 -29.21 6.74 7.61
CA TYR A 552 -28.17 5.83 8.12
C TYR A 552 -28.06 4.59 7.25
N SER A 553 -26.85 4.26 6.78
CA SER A 553 -26.61 3.04 5.98
C SER A 553 -26.52 1.79 6.86
N VAL A 554 -27.15 0.70 6.43
CA VAL A 554 -27.16 -0.61 7.13
C VAL A 554 -26.11 -1.60 6.60
N GLY A 555 -25.19 -1.13 5.74
CA GLY A 555 -24.04 -1.92 5.26
C GLY A 555 -24.36 -2.96 4.17
N GLY A 556 -25.53 -2.89 3.53
CA GLY A 556 -25.95 -3.77 2.43
C GLY A 556 -26.89 -3.06 1.46
N ARG A 557 -27.19 -3.67 0.32
CA ARG A 557 -28.20 -3.21 -0.65
C ARG A 557 -29.31 -4.23 -0.78
N ASP A 558 -30.44 -3.83 -1.36
CA ASP A 558 -31.61 -4.68 -1.60
C ASP A 558 -32.08 -5.40 -0.33
N VAL A 559 -32.26 -4.62 0.74
CA VAL A 559 -32.65 -5.10 2.07
C VAL A 559 -34.08 -5.64 2.05
N LYS A 560 -34.28 -6.85 2.57
CA LYS A 560 -35.62 -7.45 2.70
C LYS A 560 -36.36 -6.96 3.94
N LYS A 561 -37.70 -6.99 3.88
CA LYS A 561 -38.56 -6.76 5.05
C LYS A 561 -38.47 -7.93 6.02
N GLU A 562 -38.44 -9.16 5.51
CA GLU A 562 -38.38 -10.37 6.34
C GLU A 562 -37.03 -10.46 7.07
N GLY A 563 -37.07 -10.63 8.40
CA GLY A 563 -35.86 -10.73 9.21
C GLY A 563 -35.15 -9.40 9.49
N PHE A 564 -35.64 -8.28 8.94
CA PHE A 564 -35.15 -6.95 9.30
C PHE A 564 -35.58 -6.60 10.72
N SER A 565 -34.63 -6.10 11.52
CA SER A 565 -34.90 -5.62 12.88
C SER A 565 -34.03 -4.41 13.17
N LEU A 566 -34.66 -3.30 13.53
CA LEU A 566 -33.99 -2.12 14.07
C LEU A 566 -34.37 -1.97 15.54
N ARG A 567 -33.37 -1.83 16.42
CA ARG A 567 -33.57 -1.42 17.81
C ARG A 567 -32.74 -0.17 18.09
N ILE A 568 -33.36 0.81 18.73
CA ILE A 568 -32.67 1.99 19.25
C ILE A 568 -32.44 1.75 20.74
N VAL A 569 -31.17 1.78 21.15
CA VAL A 569 -30.80 1.61 22.55
C VAL A 569 -30.17 2.89 23.10
N TYR A 570 -30.53 3.20 24.34
CA TYR A 570 -29.90 4.20 25.19
C TYR A 570 -28.86 3.50 26.09
N ASN A 571 -27.64 4.05 26.11
CA ASN A 571 -26.49 3.53 26.84
C ASN A 571 -26.20 4.47 28.02
N PRO A 572 -26.75 4.22 29.22
CA PRO A 572 -26.42 5.05 30.39
C PRO A 572 -24.95 4.88 30.76
N VAL A 573 -24.35 5.93 31.36
CA VAL A 573 -22.96 5.89 31.87
C VAL A 573 -22.77 4.75 32.88
N THR A 574 -23.83 4.41 33.63
CA THR A 574 -23.87 3.27 34.54
C THR A 574 -25.18 2.49 34.34
N GLY A 575 -25.09 1.18 34.09
CA GLY A 575 -26.26 0.31 33.93
C GLY A 575 -26.26 -0.50 32.62
N SER A 576 -27.34 -1.24 32.38
CA SER A 576 -27.55 -1.99 31.15
C SER A 576 -28.21 -1.12 30.08
N GLU A 577 -28.02 -1.48 28.81
CA GLU A 577 -28.69 -0.84 27.68
C GLU A 577 -30.22 -0.88 27.85
N GLN A 578 -30.88 0.24 27.56
CA GLN A 578 -32.33 0.39 27.66
C GLN A 578 -32.93 0.73 26.29
N THR A 579 -34.12 0.22 25.99
CA THR A 579 -34.87 0.54 24.75
C THR A 579 -36.00 1.52 25.01
N GLU A 580 -36.21 1.91 26.27
CA GLU A 580 -37.25 2.82 26.70
C GLU A 580 -36.64 3.99 27.47
N ILE A 581 -37.22 5.17 27.29
CA ILE A 581 -36.94 6.35 28.10
C ILE A 581 -38.26 6.84 28.67
N GLU A 582 -38.29 7.13 29.97
CA GLU A 582 -39.50 7.55 30.66
C GLU A 582 -40.69 6.60 30.44
N GLY A 583 -40.46 5.30 30.30
CA GLY A 583 -41.50 4.28 30.10
C GLY A 583 -42.15 4.26 28.71
N PHE A 584 -41.52 4.90 27.72
CA PHE A 584 -41.92 4.87 26.31
C PHE A 584 -40.81 4.27 25.46
N ASN A 585 -41.17 3.44 24.48
CA ASN A 585 -40.22 2.84 23.54
C ASN A 585 -39.59 3.92 22.65
N LEU A 586 -38.25 3.90 22.54
CA LEU A 586 -37.49 4.86 21.72
C LEU A 586 -37.87 4.81 20.24
N LEU A 587 -38.19 3.63 19.71
CA LEU A 587 -38.58 3.45 18.31
C LEU A 587 -39.89 4.19 18.02
N ASN A 588 -40.85 4.11 18.94
CA ASN A 588 -42.12 4.83 18.87
C ASN A 588 -41.92 6.35 19.05
N LEU A 589 -41.17 6.79 20.06
CA LEU A 589 -40.91 8.21 20.33
C LEU A 589 -40.23 8.95 19.17
N ILE A 590 -39.45 8.23 18.36
CA ILE A 590 -38.70 8.80 17.25
C ILE A 590 -39.48 8.67 15.92
N GLY A 591 -40.65 8.04 15.95
CA GLY A 591 -41.58 7.93 14.82
C GLY A 591 -41.27 6.79 13.85
N LEU A 592 -40.49 5.78 14.27
CA LEU A 592 -40.14 4.60 13.46
C LEU A 592 -41.02 3.37 13.76
N ASP A 593 -41.96 3.50 14.70
CA ASP A 593 -42.93 2.50 15.13
C ASP A 593 -44.25 3.21 15.50
N LEU A 594 -45.07 3.48 14.49
CA LEU A 594 -46.37 4.14 14.58
C LEU A 594 -47.52 3.24 14.08
N TYR A 595 -47.18 2.17 13.33
CA TYR A 595 -48.17 1.31 12.68
C TYR A 595 -48.02 -0.14 13.13
N ASP A 596 -49.05 -0.95 12.88
CA ASP A 596 -49.00 -2.39 13.07
C ASP A 596 -48.56 -3.13 11.78
N GLU A 597 -48.42 -4.46 11.85
CA GLU A 597 -48.07 -5.30 10.69
C GLU A 597 -49.02 -5.15 9.48
N SER A 598 -50.25 -4.66 9.70
CA SER A 598 -51.26 -4.36 8.66
C SER A 598 -51.20 -2.91 8.16
N ASN A 599 -50.16 -2.15 8.54
CA ASN A 599 -49.97 -0.73 8.29
C ASN A 599 -51.14 0.14 8.80
N GLN A 600 -51.82 -0.28 9.87
CA GLN A 600 -52.82 0.55 10.56
C GLN A 600 -52.15 1.29 11.71
N GLU A 601 -52.49 2.58 11.88
CA GLU A 601 -51.92 3.40 12.94
C GLU A 601 -52.34 2.86 14.32
N LYS A 602 -51.38 2.68 15.22
CA LYS A 602 -51.61 2.14 16.55
C LYS A 602 -50.90 2.99 17.59
N GLU A 603 -51.65 3.42 18.60
CA GLU A 603 -51.10 4.19 19.72
C GLU A 603 -50.02 3.38 20.47
N GLY A 604 -48.82 3.94 20.57
CA GLY A 604 -47.65 3.30 21.18
C GLY A 604 -46.92 2.26 20.30
N GLY A 605 -47.36 2.04 19.07
CA GLY A 605 -46.72 1.12 18.13
C GLY A 605 -46.94 -0.37 18.43
N ASP A 606 -46.30 -1.24 17.66
CA ASP A 606 -46.27 -2.69 17.88
C ASP A 606 -44.94 -3.20 18.46
N GLY A 607 -43.98 -2.29 18.68
CA GLY A 607 -42.64 -2.59 19.19
C GLY A 607 -41.66 -3.04 18.11
N LYS A 608 -42.05 -3.00 16.83
CA LYS A 608 -41.22 -3.33 15.68
C LYS A 608 -41.02 -2.11 14.78
N PHE A 609 -40.01 -2.20 13.92
CA PHE A 609 -39.74 -1.15 12.95
C PHE A 609 -40.75 -1.19 11.81
N ASP A 610 -41.33 -0.04 11.51
CA ASP A 610 -42.19 0.16 10.35
C ASP A 610 -41.38 0.09 9.06
N PHE A 611 -41.38 -1.03 8.35
CA PHE A 611 -40.67 -1.18 7.08
C PHE A 611 -41.51 -0.62 5.91
N ILE A 612 -41.39 0.69 5.66
CA ILE A 612 -42.14 1.42 4.63
C ILE A 612 -41.14 2.00 3.63
N LEU A 613 -41.24 1.50 2.39
CA LEU A 613 -40.36 1.90 1.29
C LEU A 613 -40.42 3.41 1.06
N GLU A 614 -39.25 4.03 0.90
CA GLU A 614 -39.06 5.45 0.62
C GLU A 614 -39.60 6.39 1.71
N LYS A 615 -39.93 5.88 2.90
CA LYS A 615 -40.38 6.65 4.06
C LYS A 615 -39.50 6.42 5.27
N THR A 616 -39.37 5.16 5.66
CA THR A 616 -38.53 4.74 6.78
C THR A 616 -37.29 3.98 6.30
N ILE A 617 -37.30 3.47 5.06
CA ILE A 617 -36.15 2.78 4.47
C ILE A 617 -36.08 2.96 2.94
N ASP A 618 -34.90 3.29 2.40
CA ASP A 618 -34.54 3.05 0.99
C ASP A 618 -33.91 1.65 0.91
N ALA A 619 -34.72 0.64 0.60
CA ALA A 619 -34.28 -0.76 0.59
C ALA A 619 -33.20 -1.02 -0.48
N ALA A 620 -33.22 -0.31 -1.61
CA ALA A 620 -32.27 -0.49 -2.69
C ALA A 620 -30.87 0.02 -2.30
N ARG A 621 -30.79 1.15 -1.57
CA ARG A 621 -29.53 1.67 -1.01
C ARG A 621 -29.15 1.04 0.32
N GLY A 622 -30.10 0.41 1.01
CA GLY A 622 -29.96 -0.07 2.37
C GLY A 622 -29.72 1.08 3.35
N GLU A 623 -30.60 2.07 3.31
CA GLU A 623 -30.53 3.26 4.16
C GLU A 623 -31.82 3.39 4.98
N ILE A 624 -31.70 3.51 6.30
CA ILE A 624 -32.81 3.86 7.19
C ILE A 624 -33.00 5.37 7.13
N ILE A 625 -34.24 5.81 6.95
CA ILE A 625 -34.65 7.21 6.87
C ILE A 625 -35.46 7.53 8.12
N PHE A 626 -34.95 8.42 8.97
CA PHE A 626 -35.71 8.87 10.13
C PHE A 626 -36.74 9.93 9.69
N PRO A 627 -38.01 9.83 10.13
CA PRO A 627 -39.07 10.76 9.70
C PRO A 627 -38.88 12.22 10.10
N THR A 628 -37.96 12.51 11.02
CA THR A 628 -37.66 13.85 11.49
C THR A 628 -36.20 14.21 11.27
N LEU A 629 -35.89 15.51 11.21
CA LEU A 629 -34.54 15.98 10.93
C LEU A 629 -33.63 15.93 12.16
N ARG A 630 -34.22 15.98 13.36
CA ARG A 630 -33.53 15.93 14.66
C ARG A 630 -34.17 14.91 15.60
N PRO A 631 -34.06 13.60 15.30
CA PRO A 631 -34.69 12.53 16.08
C PRO A 631 -34.25 12.47 17.56
N PHE A 632 -32.96 12.60 17.84
CA PHE A 632 -32.40 12.45 19.19
C PHE A 632 -32.35 13.73 20.03
N ASP A 633 -33.04 14.78 19.58
CA ASP A 633 -33.00 16.12 20.18
C ASP A 633 -34.43 16.71 20.26
N SER A 634 -34.78 17.60 19.33
CA SER A 634 -36.09 18.27 19.34
C SER A 634 -37.29 17.31 19.22
N THR A 635 -37.16 16.20 18.47
CA THR A 635 -38.26 15.23 18.31
C THR A 635 -38.57 14.54 19.63
N LEU A 636 -37.56 13.97 20.28
CA LEU A 636 -37.69 13.29 21.56
C LEU A 636 -38.30 14.22 22.63
N THR A 637 -37.86 15.48 22.65
CA THR A 637 -38.40 16.51 23.54
C THR A 637 -39.88 16.82 23.25
N GLN A 638 -40.25 16.96 21.98
CA GLN A 638 -41.62 17.26 21.56
C GLN A 638 -42.58 16.10 21.87
N GLU A 639 -42.20 14.87 21.58
CA GLU A 639 -43.06 13.70 21.80
C GLU A 639 -43.27 13.39 23.29
N LEU A 640 -42.24 13.53 24.13
CA LEU A 640 -42.40 13.38 25.58
C LEU A 640 -43.27 14.50 26.18
N ARG A 641 -43.17 15.73 25.66
CA ARG A 641 -44.03 16.84 26.10
C ARG A 641 -45.51 16.61 25.78
N LYS A 642 -45.84 15.95 24.65
CA LYS A 642 -47.23 15.55 24.36
C LYS A 642 -47.80 14.63 25.43
N HIS A 643 -46.94 13.82 26.04
CA HIS A 643 -47.27 12.92 27.16
C HIS A 643 -47.08 13.57 28.55
N GLN A 644 -46.93 14.89 28.62
CA GLN A 644 -46.70 15.66 29.86
C GLN A 644 -45.43 15.23 30.62
N LYS A 645 -44.44 14.65 29.93
CA LYS A 645 -43.13 14.31 30.49
C LYS A 645 -42.05 15.27 30.00
N TYR A 646 -41.00 15.40 30.81
CA TYR A 646 -39.83 16.23 30.51
C TYR A 646 -38.60 15.34 30.45
N ILE A 647 -37.71 15.64 29.51
CA ILE A 647 -36.43 14.96 29.33
C ILE A 647 -35.30 15.87 29.80
N SER A 648 -34.31 15.29 30.48
CA SER A 648 -33.08 15.99 30.88
C SER A 648 -32.22 16.28 29.65
N ASP A 649 -31.58 17.45 29.60
CA ASP A 649 -30.63 17.83 28.54
C ASP A 649 -29.45 16.84 28.41
N SER A 650 -29.14 16.12 29.49
CA SER A 650 -28.12 15.05 29.48
C SER A 650 -28.50 13.85 28.60
N LEU A 651 -29.78 13.69 28.28
CA LEU A 651 -30.31 12.62 27.44
C LEU A 651 -30.52 13.07 25.97
N LEU A 652 -30.28 14.35 25.66
CA LEU A 652 -30.44 14.91 24.32
C LEU A 652 -29.12 14.93 23.56
N LEU A 653 -29.17 14.53 22.29
CA LEU A 653 -28.02 14.47 21.39
C LEU A 653 -28.13 15.57 20.32
N GLY A 654 -28.03 16.84 20.74
CA GLY A 654 -28.01 18.01 19.85
C GLY A 654 -26.68 18.16 19.09
N ASP A 655 -25.57 17.76 19.72
CA ASP A 655 -24.20 17.95 19.22
C ASP A 655 -23.99 17.40 17.80
N ILE A 656 -24.63 16.28 17.42
CA ILE A 656 -24.51 15.70 16.06
C ILE A 656 -25.16 16.57 14.96
N TYR A 657 -26.06 17.49 15.34
CA TYR A 657 -26.76 18.40 14.42
C TYR A 657 -26.14 19.78 14.39
N ASP A 658 -25.53 20.22 15.48
CA ASP A 658 -25.04 21.59 15.68
C ASP A 658 -23.50 21.70 15.58
N LEU A 659 -22.77 20.58 15.69
CA LEU A 659 -21.31 20.51 15.57
C LEU A 659 -20.87 19.65 14.38
N THR A 660 -19.60 19.79 13.99
CA THR A 660 -19.00 18.86 13.04
C THR A 660 -18.92 17.45 13.62
N LYS A 661 -18.86 16.42 12.75
CA LYS A 661 -18.81 15.01 13.19
C LYS A 661 -17.63 14.75 14.15
N THR A 662 -16.49 15.36 13.89
CA THR A 662 -15.27 15.27 14.71
C THR A 662 -15.42 15.95 16.06
N GLU A 663 -16.00 17.15 16.11
CA GLU A 663 -16.25 17.85 17.39
C GLU A 663 -17.28 17.11 18.24
N ALA A 664 -18.34 16.60 17.62
CA ALA A 664 -19.34 15.79 18.30
C ALA A 664 -18.72 14.51 18.90
N GLU A 665 -17.74 13.89 18.21
CA GLU A 665 -17.04 12.71 18.71
C GLU A 665 -16.18 12.99 19.96
N ARG A 666 -15.55 14.18 20.04
CA ARG A 666 -14.76 14.60 21.22
C ARG A 666 -15.57 14.65 22.50
N ASN A 667 -16.90 14.87 22.41
CA ASN A 667 -17.79 14.77 23.55
C ASN A 667 -18.20 13.31 23.82
N SER A 668 -17.27 12.51 24.35
CA SER A 668 -17.44 11.06 24.56
C SER A 668 -18.66 10.68 25.41
N THR A 669 -19.09 11.55 26.32
CA THR A 669 -20.28 11.35 27.19
C THR A 669 -21.59 11.38 26.40
N LYS A 670 -21.71 12.27 25.42
CA LYS A 670 -22.91 12.36 24.57
C LYS A 670 -22.80 11.52 23.31
N SER A 671 -21.61 11.40 22.74
CA SER A 671 -21.40 10.80 21.42
C SER A 671 -21.69 9.30 21.37
N ASN A 672 -21.72 8.60 22.51
CA ASN A 672 -22.04 7.17 22.63
C ASN A 672 -23.37 6.89 23.36
N LEU A 673 -24.17 7.94 23.60
CA LEU A 673 -25.38 7.88 24.41
C LEU A 673 -26.47 6.98 23.80
N TYR A 674 -26.54 6.92 22.48
CA TYR A 674 -27.50 6.09 21.76
C TYR A 674 -26.77 5.21 20.74
N SER A 675 -27.34 4.04 20.44
CA SER A 675 -26.87 3.14 19.38
C SER A 675 -28.05 2.55 18.61
N LEU A 676 -27.90 2.40 17.30
CA LEU A 676 -28.83 1.73 16.41
C LEU A 676 -28.36 0.30 16.17
N LYS A 677 -29.07 -0.70 16.70
CA LYS A 677 -28.78 -2.11 16.47
C LYS A 677 -29.64 -2.62 15.33
N VAL A 678 -29.01 -2.84 14.18
CA VAL A 678 -29.65 -3.28 12.95
C VAL A 678 -29.32 -4.75 12.70
N VAL A 679 -30.34 -5.53 12.35
CA VAL A 679 -30.21 -6.85 11.75
C VAL A 679 -30.86 -6.78 10.38
N SER A 680 -30.12 -7.14 9.32
CA SER A 680 -30.62 -7.17 7.95
C SER A 680 -30.15 -8.42 7.22
N SER A 681 -30.89 -8.86 6.20
CA SER A 681 -30.45 -9.91 5.27
C SER A 681 -30.71 -9.48 3.82
N GLY A 682 -29.87 -9.99 2.92
CA GLY A 682 -30.02 -9.84 1.48
C GLY A 682 -30.79 -11.01 0.86
N ALA A 683 -30.63 -11.22 -0.46
CA ALA A 683 -31.23 -12.38 -1.14
C ALA A 683 -30.68 -13.73 -0.58
N SER A 684 -31.58 -14.70 -0.34
CA SER A 684 -31.21 -16.08 -0.01
C SER A 684 -30.48 -16.72 -1.18
N THR A 685 -29.34 -17.35 -0.90
CA THR A 685 -28.56 -18.04 -1.91
C THR A 685 -28.17 -19.44 -1.40
N SER A 686 -28.07 -20.41 -2.30
CA SER A 686 -27.51 -21.74 -1.96
C SER A 686 -26.00 -21.70 -1.69
N ARG A 687 -25.36 -20.54 -1.95
CA ARG A 687 -23.92 -20.33 -1.90
C ARG A 687 -23.55 -19.55 -0.65
N ILE A 688 -22.89 -20.24 0.28
CA ILE A 688 -22.47 -19.66 1.54
C ILE A 688 -21.03 -19.22 1.42
N GLN A 689 -20.83 -17.91 1.38
CA GLN A 689 -19.50 -17.32 1.43
C GLN A 689 -18.96 -17.41 2.85
N LEU A 690 -17.87 -18.16 3.06
CA LEU A 690 -17.25 -18.34 4.38
C LEU A 690 -16.52 -17.09 4.87
N GLY A 691 -16.27 -16.12 3.98
CA GLY A 691 -15.52 -14.89 4.29
C GLY A 691 -14.01 -15.12 4.42
N SER A 692 -13.52 -16.28 4.01
CA SER A 692 -12.11 -16.66 4.01
C SER A 692 -11.68 -17.09 2.63
N PHE A 693 -10.44 -16.78 2.24
CA PHE A 693 -9.82 -17.25 1.02
C PHE A 693 -8.88 -18.42 1.33
N ASN A 694 -8.71 -19.35 0.39
CA ASN A 694 -7.81 -20.51 0.52
C ASN A 694 -8.05 -21.32 1.80
N VAL A 695 -9.28 -21.81 1.95
CA VAL A 695 -9.68 -22.75 3.00
C VAL A 695 -8.90 -24.05 2.85
N VAL A 696 -8.43 -24.61 3.95
CA VAL A 696 -7.66 -25.85 3.96
C VAL A 696 -8.55 -27.00 3.47
N GLU A 697 -8.10 -27.71 2.45
CA GLU A 697 -8.86 -28.80 1.86
C GLU A 697 -9.18 -29.89 2.90
N GLY A 698 -10.41 -30.41 2.87
CA GLY A 698 -10.88 -31.41 3.83
C GLY A 698 -11.15 -30.91 5.26
N SER A 699 -10.93 -29.63 5.56
CA SER A 699 -11.21 -29.06 6.89
C SER A 699 -12.68 -28.67 7.11
N VAL A 700 -13.46 -28.52 6.04
CA VAL A 700 -14.83 -28.00 6.09
C VAL A 700 -15.82 -29.05 6.59
N GLN A 701 -16.48 -28.75 7.70
CA GLN A 701 -17.57 -29.52 8.28
C GLN A 701 -18.83 -28.66 8.34
N VAL A 702 -19.89 -29.08 7.65
CA VAL A 702 -21.19 -28.41 7.68
C VAL A 702 -22.14 -29.18 8.59
N LEU A 703 -22.79 -28.50 9.53
CA LEU A 703 -23.79 -29.06 10.43
C LEU A 703 -25.14 -28.37 10.19
N LEU A 704 -26.20 -29.17 10.06
CA LEU A 704 -27.59 -28.72 10.00
C LEU A 704 -28.28 -29.08 11.31
N ASN A 705 -28.72 -28.08 12.07
CA ASN A 705 -29.36 -28.27 13.39
C ASN A 705 -28.54 -29.18 14.32
N GLY A 706 -27.20 -29.06 14.25
CA GLY A 706 -26.25 -29.88 15.02
C GLY A 706 -25.90 -31.25 14.41
N SER A 707 -26.57 -31.68 13.33
CA SER A 707 -26.24 -32.93 12.64
C SER A 707 -25.29 -32.68 11.46
N PRO A 708 -24.17 -33.40 11.33
CA PRO A 708 -23.22 -33.21 10.23
C PRO A 708 -23.83 -33.61 8.88
N LEU A 709 -23.58 -32.80 7.86
CA LEU A 709 -23.90 -33.06 6.46
C LEU A 709 -22.72 -33.77 5.75
N THR A 710 -23.01 -34.46 4.65
CA THR A 710 -22.02 -35.22 3.88
C THR A 710 -21.49 -34.41 2.70
N ALA A 711 -20.17 -34.16 2.66
CA ALA A 711 -19.52 -33.48 1.55
C ALA A 711 -19.67 -34.26 0.22
N GLY A 712 -19.90 -33.55 -0.88
CA GLY A 712 -20.15 -34.10 -2.23
C GLY A 712 -21.56 -34.62 -2.48
N VAL A 713 -22.36 -34.82 -1.42
CA VAL A 713 -23.77 -35.23 -1.50
C VAL A 713 -24.68 -34.09 -1.07
N ASP A 714 -24.55 -33.64 0.17
CA ASP A 714 -25.38 -32.61 0.78
C ASP A 714 -24.86 -31.19 0.52
N TYR A 715 -23.56 -31.03 0.27
CA TYR A 715 -22.91 -29.75 -0.07
C TYR A 715 -21.60 -29.96 -0.85
N ASP A 716 -21.18 -28.95 -1.62
CA ASP A 716 -19.84 -28.85 -2.21
C ASP A 716 -19.08 -27.68 -1.62
N VAL A 717 -17.75 -27.72 -1.71
CA VAL A 717 -16.87 -26.65 -1.24
C VAL A 717 -15.95 -26.23 -2.35
N ASN A 718 -15.91 -24.92 -2.63
CA ASN A 718 -14.82 -24.30 -3.36
C ASN A 718 -13.80 -23.75 -2.36
N TYR A 719 -12.71 -24.49 -2.17
CA TYR A 719 -11.67 -24.18 -1.19
C TYR A 719 -10.88 -22.91 -1.52
N ILE A 720 -10.78 -22.53 -2.80
CA ILE A 720 -10.00 -21.36 -3.24
C ILE A 720 -10.68 -20.07 -2.80
N ILE A 721 -11.96 -19.90 -3.16
CA ILE A 721 -12.73 -18.70 -2.82
C ILE A 721 -13.45 -18.81 -1.48
N GLY A 722 -13.38 -19.97 -0.81
CA GLY A 722 -14.09 -20.24 0.45
C GLY A 722 -15.60 -20.14 0.33
N GLU A 723 -16.17 -20.83 -0.67
CA GLU A 723 -17.62 -20.89 -0.90
C GLU A 723 -18.13 -22.31 -0.62
N VAL A 724 -19.24 -22.43 0.11
CA VAL A 724 -19.94 -23.71 0.33
C VAL A 724 -21.28 -23.68 -0.38
N ASN A 725 -21.45 -24.53 -1.39
CA ASN A 725 -22.70 -24.67 -2.12
C ASN A 725 -23.54 -25.79 -1.49
N VAL A 726 -24.63 -25.43 -0.81
CA VAL A 726 -25.50 -26.37 -0.12
C VAL A 726 -26.53 -26.93 -1.09
N ARG A 727 -26.57 -28.27 -1.23
CA ARG A 727 -27.50 -28.99 -2.11
C ARG A 727 -28.75 -29.47 -1.40
N LYS A 728 -28.67 -29.69 -0.09
CA LYS A 728 -29.79 -30.21 0.71
C LYS A 728 -30.87 -29.14 0.89
N GLU A 729 -32.05 -29.34 0.30
CA GLU A 729 -33.16 -28.37 0.32
C GLU A 729 -33.63 -28.01 1.74
N GLU A 730 -33.62 -28.97 2.67
CA GLU A 730 -33.97 -28.76 4.08
C GLU A 730 -33.06 -27.73 4.79
N ALA A 731 -31.84 -27.55 4.30
CA ALA A 731 -30.89 -26.57 4.83
C ALA A 731 -31.15 -25.14 4.33
N LEU A 732 -31.96 -24.98 3.27
CA LEU A 732 -32.31 -23.70 2.66
C LEU A 732 -33.65 -23.16 3.15
N VAL A 733 -34.38 -23.92 3.98
CA VAL A 733 -35.66 -23.50 4.56
C VAL A 733 -35.42 -22.39 5.61
N PRO A 734 -36.22 -21.31 5.63
CA PRO A 734 -36.15 -20.28 6.65
C PRO A 734 -36.22 -20.86 8.07
N GLY A 735 -35.24 -20.50 8.92
CA GLY A 735 -35.14 -20.99 10.30
C GLY A 735 -34.28 -22.24 10.50
N ALA A 736 -33.82 -22.90 9.44
CA ALA A 736 -32.77 -23.92 9.54
C ALA A 736 -31.47 -23.29 10.06
N ASN A 737 -30.80 -23.89 11.04
CA ASN A 737 -29.50 -23.42 11.55
C ASN A 737 -28.39 -24.23 10.89
N LEU A 738 -27.60 -23.57 10.03
CA LEU A 738 -26.45 -24.16 9.38
C LEU A 738 -25.16 -23.61 9.98
N GLN A 739 -24.32 -24.48 10.52
CA GLN A 739 -23.00 -24.13 11.04
C GLN A 739 -21.93 -24.73 10.15
N VAL A 740 -21.01 -23.90 9.66
CA VAL A 740 -19.86 -24.33 8.88
C VAL A 740 -18.59 -24.09 9.66
N LYS A 741 -17.93 -25.17 10.07
CA LYS A 741 -16.61 -25.15 10.72
C LYS A 741 -15.56 -25.45 9.67
N TYR A 742 -14.46 -24.70 9.66
CA TYR A 742 -13.38 -24.90 8.69
C TYR A 742 -12.04 -24.38 9.24
N GLU A 743 -10.95 -24.78 8.60
CA GLU A 743 -9.62 -24.24 8.86
C GLU A 743 -9.20 -23.37 7.67
N GLN A 744 -8.77 -22.13 7.90
CA GLN A 744 -8.18 -21.28 6.86
C GLN A 744 -6.66 -21.30 6.98
N ASN A 745 -5.95 -21.21 5.86
CA ASN A 745 -4.50 -20.96 5.91
C ASN A 745 -4.23 -19.54 6.42
N ASP A 746 -3.25 -19.39 7.30
CA ASP A 746 -2.82 -18.07 7.74
C ASP A 746 -2.10 -17.37 6.57
N LEU A 747 -2.72 -16.33 6.01
CA LEU A 747 -2.20 -15.59 4.85
C LEU A 747 -0.88 -14.87 5.15
N PHE A 748 -0.69 -14.46 6.40
CA PHE A 748 0.53 -13.84 6.92
C PHE A 748 0.92 -14.48 8.25
N GLN A 749 2.04 -15.20 8.29
CA GLN A 749 2.56 -15.81 9.53
C GLN A 749 3.36 -14.80 10.33
N ILE A 750 2.65 -13.89 11.00
CA ILE A 750 3.27 -12.89 11.89
C ILE A 750 3.64 -13.54 13.24
N ALA A 751 2.96 -14.60 13.64
CA ALA A 751 3.19 -15.34 14.89
C ALA A 751 3.47 -16.81 14.60
N SER A 752 4.47 -17.39 15.26
CA SER A 752 4.74 -18.83 15.18
C SER A 752 3.79 -19.58 16.11
N LYS A 753 3.18 -20.66 15.60
CA LYS A 753 2.30 -21.56 16.37
C LYS A 753 2.90 -22.95 16.36
N THR A 754 3.42 -23.41 17.49
CA THR A 754 3.98 -24.76 17.64
C THR A 754 2.92 -25.69 18.21
N LEU A 755 2.58 -26.74 17.46
CA LEU A 755 1.68 -27.81 17.88
C LEU A 755 2.48 -29.09 18.09
N MET A 756 2.51 -29.57 19.33
CA MET A 756 3.03 -30.87 19.71
C MET A 756 1.88 -31.76 20.15
N GLY A 757 1.92 -33.05 19.84
CA GLY A 757 0.87 -33.95 20.27
C GLY A 757 1.24 -35.42 20.20
N ALA A 758 0.56 -36.23 21.00
CA ALA A 758 0.63 -37.67 20.97
C ALA A 758 -0.78 -38.27 21.14
N ARG A 759 -1.08 -39.31 20.36
CA ARG A 759 -2.34 -40.07 20.42
C ARG A 759 -2.03 -41.56 20.49
N GLY A 760 -2.55 -42.24 21.50
CA GLY A 760 -2.56 -43.69 21.60
C GLY A 760 -3.95 -44.24 21.30
N GLU A 761 -4.07 -45.23 20.43
CA GLU A 761 -5.31 -45.95 20.14
C GLU A 761 -5.10 -47.43 20.43
N LEU A 762 -5.89 -47.98 21.34
CA LEU A 762 -5.85 -49.38 21.74
C LEU A 762 -7.02 -50.14 21.10
N ASP A 763 -6.70 -51.10 20.25
CA ASP A 763 -7.66 -52.03 19.68
C ASP A 763 -7.99 -53.14 20.70
N LEU A 764 -9.20 -53.11 21.26
CA LEU A 764 -9.63 -54.05 22.32
C LEU A 764 -10.23 -55.35 21.76
N GLY A 765 -10.34 -55.48 20.43
CA GLY A 765 -11.04 -56.57 19.75
C GLY A 765 -12.57 -56.42 19.76
N ARG A 766 -13.27 -57.14 18.87
CA ARG A 766 -14.74 -57.01 18.63
C ARG A 766 -15.16 -55.59 18.25
N ASP A 767 -14.51 -55.01 17.24
CA ASP A 767 -14.83 -53.68 16.71
C ASP A 767 -14.91 -52.58 17.79
N SER A 768 -14.07 -52.73 18.82
CA SER A 768 -13.99 -51.84 19.99
C SER A 768 -12.63 -51.18 20.09
N LYS A 769 -12.62 -49.85 20.28
CA LYS A 769 -11.41 -49.01 20.33
C LYS A 769 -11.45 -48.07 21.51
N LEU A 770 -10.28 -47.80 22.08
CA LEU A 770 -10.09 -46.81 23.14
C LEU A 770 -8.91 -45.90 22.77
N GLY A 771 -9.16 -44.61 22.62
CA GLY A 771 -8.19 -43.57 22.29
C GLY A 771 -7.84 -42.68 23.47
N PHE A 772 -6.58 -42.25 23.54
CA PHE A 772 -6.06 -41.25 24.47
C PHE A 772 -5.28 -40.22 23.67
N THR A 773 -5.47 -38.94 23.92
CA THR A 773 -4.81 -37.85 23.19
C THR A 773 -4.25 -36.82 24.16
N ILE A 774 -3.04 -36.34 23.92
CA ILE A 774 -2.46 -35.16 24.56
C ILE A 774 -1.91 -34.25 23.47
N MET A 775 -2.23 -32.96 23.53
CA MET A 775 -1.80 -31.95 22.56
C MET A 775 -1.43 -30.67 23.29
N ASN A 776 -0.37 -30.02 22.86
CA ASN A 776 0.07 -28.71 23.33
C ASN A 776 0.19 -27.76 22.14
N LEU A 777 -0.50 -26.63 22.19
CA LEU A 777 -0.42 -25.55 21.22
C LEU A 777 0.19 -24.33 21.89
N ASN A 778 1.43 -23.99 21.54
CA ASN A 778 2.15 -22.81 22.02
C ASN A 778 2.26 -21.76 20.91
N GLN A 779 1.85 -20.53 21.19
CA GLN A 779 1.92 -19.40 20.26
C GLN A 779 2.91 -18.35 20.77
N GLU A 780 3.72 -17.78 19.88
CA GLU A 780 4.64 -16.69 20.20
C GLU A 780 4.35 -15.44 19.36
N THR A 781 4.67 -14.26 19.89
CA THR A 781 4.53 -12.97 19.21
C THR A 781 5.90 -12.41 18.80
N LEU A 782 5.95 -11.67 17.68
CA LEU A 782 7.15 -10.93 17.27
C LEU A 782 7.45 -9.71 18.15
N SER A 783 6.43 -9.17 18.82
CA SER A 783 6.53 -8.01 19.70
C SER A 783 6.36 -8.43 21.16
N ASP A 784 7.14 -7.80 22.04
CA ASP A 784 6.95 -7.90 23.49
C ASP A 784 5.79 -7.04 23.99
N LYS A 785 5.44 -5.98 23.25
CA LYS A 785 4.21 -5.22 23.47
C LYS A 785 3.06 -5.93 22.75
N VAL A 786 2.24 -6.63 23.53
CA VAL A 786 1.10 -7.40 23.03
C VAL A 786 -0.20 -6.64 23.29
N ARG A 787 -0.95 -6.36 22.23
CA ARG A 787 -2.25 -5.67 22.30
C ARG A 787 -3.35 -6.63 22.73
N LEU A 788 -4.42 -6.08 23.29
CA LEU A 788 -5.61 -6.85 23.63
C LEU A 788 -6.19 -7.55 22.38
N GLY A 789 -6.37 -8.86 22.43
CA GLY A 789 -6.83 -9.71 21.31
C GLY A 789 -5.71 -10.34 20.47
N GLU A 790 -4.45 -9.95 20.67
CA GLU A 790 -3.27 -10.53 20.01
C GLU A 790 -2.43 -11.39 20.97
N GLU A 791 -3.00 -11.82 22.09
CA GLU A 791 -2.26 -12.51 23.15
C GLU A 791 -1.70 -13.87 22.71
N PRO A 792 -0.41 -14.16 22.97
CA PRO A 792 0.14 -15.48 22.75
C PRO A 792 -0.40 -16.46 23.79
N THR A 793 -1.03 -17.54 23.33
CA THR A 793 -1.59 -18.57 24.21
C THR A 793 -0.71 -19.81 24.27
N ASN A 794 -0.74 -20.53 25.40
CA ASN A 794 -0.20 -21.87 25.52
C ASN A 794 -1.26 -22.82 26.11
N ASN A 795 -1.81 -23.69 25.27
CA ASN A 795 -2.94 -24.54 25.65
C ASN A 795 -2.56 -26.01 25.57
N THR A 796 -2.78 -26.75 26.66
CA THR A 796 -2.62 -28.21 26.68
C THR A 796 -3.98 -28.90 26.77
N ILE A 797 -4.31 -29.74 25.80
CA ILE A 797 -5.56 -30.51 25.74
C ILE A 797 -5.24 -31.98 26.00
N MET A 798 -6.04 -32.63 26.84
CA MET A 798 -6.01 -34.06 27.11
C MET A 798 -7.38 -34.65 26.82
N GLY A 799 -7.45 -35.73 26.04
CA GLY A 799 -8.70 -36.35 25.63
C GLY A 799 -8.69 -37.87 25.78
N ILE A 800 -9.87 -38.43 26.03
CA ILE A 800 -10.14 -39.87 25.99
C ILE A 800 -11.39 -40.11 25.13
N ASP A 801 -11.32 -41.08 24.24
CA ASP A 801 -12.41 -41.45 23.35
C ASP A 801 -12.56 -42.97 23.28
N GLY A 802 -13.78 -43.45 23.07
CA GLY A 802 -14.05 -44.88 22.97
C GLY A 802 -15.21 -45.14 22.05
N GLY A 803 -15.15 -46.26 21.32
CA GLY A 803 -16.22 -46.69 20.43
C GLY A 803 -16.31 -48.20 20.39
N SER A 804 -17.53 -48.72 20.32
CA SER A 804 -17.80 -50.15 20.09
C SER A 804 -18.96 -50.31 19.12
N SER A 805 -18.81 -51.22 18.16
CA SER A 805 -19.86 -51.58 17.22
C SER A 805 -20.26 -53.04 17.40
N TRP A 806 -21.57 -53.29 17.45
CA TRP A 806 -22.13 -54.64 17.55
C TRP A 806 -23.12 -54.88 16.42
N ASN A 807 -22.94 -55.97 15.69
CA ASN A 807 -23.91 -56.44 14.72
C ASN A 807 -25.09 -57.09 15.44
N LEU A 808 -26.30 -56.72 15.03
CA LEU A 808 -27.57 -57.20 15.58
C LEU A 808 -28.33 -58.01 14.51
N PRO A 809 -27.86 -59.22 14.15
CA PRO A 809 -28.53 -60.07 13.17
C PRO A 809 -29.96 -60.42 13.58
N PHE A 810 -30.24 -60.49 14.89
CA PHE A 810 -31.60 -60.63 15.42
C PHE A 810 -32.51 -59.48 14.98
N LEU A 811 -32.06 -58.23 15.10
CA LEU A 811 -32.87 -57.07 14.73
C LEU A 811 -33.15 -57.04 13.22
N THR A 812 -32.12 -57.37 12.42
CA THR A 812 -32.26 -57.55 10.97
C THR A 812 -33.36 -58.57 10.64
N SER A 813 -33.33 -59.71 11.33
CA SER A 813 -34.29 -60.79 11.13
C SER A 813 -35.72 -60.41 11.56
N VAL A 814 -35.85 -59.65 12.65
CA VAL A 814 -37.15 -59.11 13.10
C VAL A 814 -37.72 -58.11 12.09
N LEU A 815 -36.87 -57.25 11.54
CA LEU A 815 -37.27 -56.27 10.52
C LEU A 815 -37.67 -56.93 9.20
N ASP A 816 -36.99 -57.99 8.79
CA ASP A 816 -37.31 -58.77 7.58
C ASP A 816 -38.60 -59.60 7.73
N ALA A 817 -38.99 -59.93 8.97
CA ALA A 817 -40.24 -60.63 9.25
C ALA A 817 -41.49 -59.74 9.19
N ILE A 818 -41.34 -58.41 9.06
CA ILE A 818 -42.46 -57.47 8.93
C ILE A 818 -43.04 -57.57 7.51
N PRO A 819 -44.31 -57.97 7.33
CA PRO A 819 -44.91 -58.13 6.00
C PRO A 819 -44.84 -56.84 5.18
N GLY A 820 -44.24 -56.92 3.99
CA GLY A 820 -44.06 -55.78 3.07
C GLY A 820 -42.71 -55.09 3.16
N LEU A 821 -41.86 -55.43 4.14
CA LEU A 821 -40.50 -54.91 4.28
C LEU A 821 -39.48 -56.04 4.02
N ARG A 822 -38.39 -55.76 3.33
CA ARG A 822 -37.30 -56.73 3.07
C ARG A 822 -35.98 -56.13 3.54
N ALA A 823 -35.52 -56.55 4.72
CA ALA A 823 -34.30 -56.04 5.34
C ALA A 823 -33.14 -57.01 5.05
N ARG A 824 -32.43 -56.78 3.93
CA ARG A 824 -31.28 -57.61 3.50
C ARG A 824 -29.95 -57.16 4.09
N ASP A 825 -29.87 -55.92 4.54
CA ASP A 825 -28.65 -55.33 5.09
C ASP A 825 -28.56 -55.57 6.60
N MET A 826 -27.35 -55.90 7.08
CA MET A 826 -27.09 -56.19 8.49
C MET A 826 -27.35 -54.96 9.37
N SER A 827 -28.23 -55.09 10.35
CA SER A 827 -28.41 -54.10 11.41
C SER A 827 -27.19 -54.09 12.34
N SER A 828 -26.71 -52.91 12.70
CA SER A 828 -25.65 -52.72 13.68
C SER A 828 -26.00 -51.59 14.65
N ILE A 829 -25.47 -51.68 15.87
CA ILE A 829 -25.50 -50.60 16.85
C ILE A 829 -24.07 -50.12 17.07
N LYS A 830 -23.87 -48.81 17.13
CA LYS A 830 -22.58 -48.18 17.40
C LYS A 830 -22.73 -47.28 18.61
N ILE A 831 -21.95 -47.52 19.65
CA ILE A 831 -21.84 -46.63 20.80
C ILE A 831 -20.47 -45.98 20.73
N SER A 832 -20.44 -44.65 20.87
CA SER A 832 -19.20 -43.88 20.96
C SER A 832 -19.34 -42.80 22.03
N GLY A 833 -18.23 -42.51 22.72
CA GLY A 833 -18.14 -41.43 23.70
C GLY A 833 -16.78 -40.76 23.62
N GLU A 834 -16.73 -39.48 23.94
CA GLU A 834 -15.53 -38.66 23.96
C GLU A 834 -15.59 -37.72 25.18
N ALA A 835 -14.45 -37.51 25.83
CA ALA A 835 -14.27 -36.51 26.87
C ALA A 835 -12.91 -35.83 26.69
N ALA A 836 -12.86 -34.51 26.85
CA ALA A 836 -11.64 -33.73 26.75
C ALA A 836 -11.54 -32.71 27.89
N TYR A 837 -10.31 -32.42 28.31
CA TYR A 837 -9.96 -31.45 29.34
C TYR A 837 -8.85 -30.54 28.82
N ILE A 838 -8.97 -29.23 29.05
CA ILE A 838 -8.01 -28.23 28.60
C ILE A 838 -7.37 -27.55 29.83
N LEU A 839 -6.05 -27.41 29.78
CA LEU A 839 -5.23 -26.60 30.67
C LEU A 839 -4.78 -25.36 29.87
N PRO A 840 -5.52 -24.24 29.95
CA PRO A 840 -5.20 -23.05 29.20
C PRO A 840 -4.22 -22.14 29.96
N ASP A 841 -3.23 -21.61 29.25
CA ASP A 841 -2.51 -20.39 29.63
C ASP A 841 -2.87 -19.31 28.59
N PRO A 842 -3.82 -18.42 28.90
CA PRO A 842 -4.39 -17.50 27.93
C PRO A 842 -3.43 -16.40 27.49
N ASN A 843 -2.32 -16.18 28.21
CA ASN A 843 -1.31 -15.20 27.85
C ASN A 843 0.04 -15.58 28.45
N THR A 844 0.99 -15.98 27.62
CA THR A 844 2.35 -16.38 28.05
C THR A 844 3.26 -15.18 28.36
N LYS A 845 2.90 -13.96 27.94
CA LYS A 845 3.67 -12.75 28.25
C LYS A 845 3.38 -12.29 29.67
N ARG A 846 4.44 -12.26 30.48
CA ARG A 846 4.39 -11.87 31.90
C ARG A 846 4.97 -10.47 32.09
N SER A 847 4.46 -9.75 33.09
CA SER A 847 4.98 -8.43 33.47
C SER A 847 6.45 -8.52 33.87
N SER A 848 7.27 -7.60 33.36
CA SER A 848 8.63 -7.37 33.85
C SER A 848 8.67 -6.54 35.14
N ILE A 849 7.53 -6.01 35.59
CA ILE A 849 7.43 -5.19 36.79
C ILE A 849 7.34 -6.11 38.02
N GLN A 850 8.27 -5.95 38.96
CA GLN A 850 8.38 -6.82 40.13
C GLN A 850 7.12 -6.81 41.03
N SER A 851 6.38 -5.69 41.09
CA SER A 851 5.12 -5.58 41.86
C SER A 851 4.01 -6.48 41.34
N ASP A 852 4.05 -6.85 40.06
CA ASP A 852 2.98 -7.58 39.40
C ASP A 852 3.10 -9.09 39.61
N ASN A 853 4.15 -9.55 40.32
CA ASN A 853 4.40 -10.95 40.66
C ASN A 853 4.30 -11.91 39.46
N GLY A 854 4.72 -11.45 38.28
CA GLY A 854 4.66 -12.24 37.04
C GLY A 854 3.24 -12.44 36.50
N ALA A 855 2.29 -11.54 36.81
CA ALA A 855 0.97 -11.53 36.17
C ALA A 855 1.07 -11.38 34.65
N SER A 856 0.09 -11.92 33.93
CA SER A 856 -0.03 -11.70 32.49
C SER A 856 -0.28 -10.24 32.16
N ILE A 857 0.33 -9.74 31.09
CA ILE A 857 0.16 -8.36 30.64
C ILE A 857 -0.39 -8.29 29.22
N ALA A 858 -1.33 -7.38 29.00
CA ALA A 858 -1.81 -6.99 27.69
C ALA A 858 -1.98 -5.47 27.70
N TYR A 859 -1.58 -4.82 26.61
CA TYR A 859 -1.67 -3.37 26.47
C TYR A 859 -3.04 -3.04 25.89
N ILE A 860 -3.83 -2.27 26.66
CA ILE A 860 -5.06 -1.65 26.16
C ILE A 860 -4.70 -0.55 25.14
N ASP A 861 -3.63 0.19 25.43
CA ASP A 861 -3.01 1.17 24.54
C ASP A 861 -1.50 1.22 24.83
N ASP A 862 -0.69 1.23 23.78
CA ASP A 862 0.77 1.37 23.85
C ASP A 862 1.24 2.82 23.57
N PHE A 863 0.29 3.72 23.24
CA PHE A 863 0.48 5.09 22.76
C PHE A 863 1.39 5.21 21.53
N GLU A 864 1.84 4.12 20.93
CA GLU A 864 2.79 4.12 19.82
C GLU A 864 2.11 4.59 18.53
N GLY A 865 0.83 4.21 18.35
CA GLY A 865 -0.02 4.70 17.27
C GLY A 865 -0.67 6.07 17.52
N SER A 866 -0.49 6.66 18.70
CA SER A 866 -1.14 7.94 19.06
C SER A 866 -0.51 9.15 18.39
N ARG A 867 0.75 9.04 17.95
CA ARG A 867 1.49 10.11 17.27
C ARG A 867 1.26 10.02 15.77
N ARG A 868 0.46 10.94 15.24
CA ARG A 868 0.35 11.18 13.80
C ARG A 868 1.19 12.38 13.42
N THR A 869 2.17 12.19 12.54
CA THR A 869 3.01 13.27 12.02
C THR A 869 2.65 13.58 10.58
N VAL A 870 2.50 14.87 10.27
CA VAL A 870 2.41 15.37 8.89
C VAL A 870 3.78 15.99 8.59
N PRO A 871 4.66 15.32 7.82
CA PRO A 871 5.99 15.86 7.58
C PRO A 871 5.90 17.09 6.68
N LEU A 872 6.35 18.23 7.21
CA LEU A 872 6.67 19.41 6.40
C LEU A 872 7.99 19.10 5.70
N ASN A 873 7.90 18.63 4.46
CA ASN A 873 9.06 18.17 3.70
C ASN A 873 10.11 19.30 3.61
N VAL A 874 11.34 18.97 4.00
CA VAL A 874 12.49 19.89 4.06
C VAL A 874 13.16 20.13 2.70
N ASN A 875 12.65 19.51 1.64
CA ASN A 875 13.12 19.75 0.28
C ASN A 875 12.78 21.17 -0.19
N TYR A 876 13.77 21.95 -0.59
CA TYR A 876 13.63 23.36 -0.96
C TYR A 876 12.68 23.58 -2.13
N THR A 877 12.72 22.68 -3.11
CA THR A 877 11.86 22.65 -4.30
C THR A 877 10.36 22.63 -4.01
N ALA A 878 10.00 22.13 -2.84
CA ALA A 878 8.62 21.94 -2.45
C ALA A 878 8.05 23.13 -1.66
N TRP A 879 8.81 24.23 -1.63
CA TRP A 879 8.43 25.54 -1.11
C TRP A 879 8.46 26.57 -2.25
N LYS A 880 7.54 27.51 -2.22
CA LYS A 880 7.38 28.58 -3.23
C LYS A 880 7.52 29.95 -2.54
N PRO A 881 7.78 31.04 -3.29
CA PRO A 881 7.73 32.39 -2.75
C PRO A 881 6.36 32.67 -2.09
N THR A 882 6.36 33.39 -0.96
CA THR A 882 5.12 33.76 -0.26
C THR A 882 4.55 35.09 -0.75
N SER A 883 3.23 35.24 -0.59
CA SER A 883 2.52 36.52 -0.79
C SER A 883 2.87 37.53 0.31
N PRO A 884 2.66 38.85 0.07
CA PRO A 884 2.86 39.85 1.10
C PRO A 884 2.03 39.58 2.36
N PRO A 885 2.65 39.44 3.55
CA PRO A 885 1.91 39.11 4.75
C PRO A 885 1.02 40.29 5.17
N LEU A 886 -0.09 40.00 5.86
CA LEU A 886 -1.10 40.98 6.29
C LEU A 886 -0.61 42.05 7.30
N LEU A 887 0.70 42.17 7.55
CA LEU A 887 1.35 42.86 8.68
C LEU A 887 0.97 44.35 8.85
N ARG A 888 -0.25 44.60 9.35
CA ARG A 888 -0.84 45.90 9.67
C ARG A 888 -0.08 46.68 10.75
N LYS A 889 0.77 46.02 11.56
CA LYS A 889 1.45 46.63 12.72
C LYS A 889 2.97 46.79 12.59
N ILE A 890 3.64 45.94 11.81
CA ILE A 890 5.12 45.93 11.73
C ILE A 890 5.62 46.89 10.65
N ILE A 891 4.93 46.96 9.51
CA ILE A 891 5.34 47.79 8.37
C ILE A 891 4.92 49.27 8.57
N GLY A 892 4.04 49.56 9.54
CA GLY A 892 3.58 50.92 9.86
C GLY A 892 2.70 51.56 8.76
N LEU A 893 2.05 50.74 7.93
CA LEU A 893 1.14 51.17 6.88
C LEU A 893 -0.31 51.08 7.38
N ASP A 894 -0.97 52.25 7.53
CA ASP A 894 -2.40 52.36 7.90
C ASP A 894 -3.35 51.93 6.75
N THR A 895 -2.82 51.60 5.57
CA THR A 895 -3.61 51.22 4.38
C THR A 895 -3.08 49.95 3.73
N ILE A 896 -4.01 49.04 3.40
CA ILE A 896 -3.81 47.75 2.71
C ILE A 896 -3.46 48.05 1.25
N ASN A 897 -2.22 48.48 0.97
CA ASN A 897 -1.73 48.52 -0.41
C ASN A 897 -0.65 47.46 -0.53
N THR A 898 -1.05 46.27 -1.00
CA THR A 898 -0.20 45.09 -1.21
C THR A 898 0.98 45.37 -2.15
N HIS A 899 0.85 46.34 -3.06
CA HIS A 899 1.95 46.81 -3.90
C HIS A 899 3.00 47.63 -3.14
N LEU A 900 2.66 48.26 -2.01
CA LEU A 900 3.63 49.00 -1.20
C LEU A 900 4.39 48.09 -0.23
N SER A 901 3.80 46.97 0.19
CA SER A 901 4.46 45.99 1.05
C SER A 901 5.58 45.22 0.34
N THR A 902 5.52 45.05 -0.99
CA THR A 902 6.60 44.40 -1.75
C THR A 902 7.87 45.26 -1.82
N ASN A 903 7.77 46.58 -1.63
CA ASN A 903 8.93 47.49 -1.62
C ASN A 903 9.87 47.30 -0.41
N SER A 904 9.40 46.61 0.63
CA SER A 904 10.17 46.20 1.81
C SER A 904 10.54 44.71 1.76
N LYS A 905 10.39 44.03 0.62
CA LYS A 905 10.75 42.61 0.48
C LYS A 905 12.26 42.46 0.30
N GLY A 906 12.93 41.85 1.29
CA GLY A 906 14.37 41.58 1.28
C GLY A 906 14.72 40.29 0.51
N LYS A 907 15.99 39.99 0.31
CA LYS A 907 16.44 38.79 -0.42
C LYS A 907 16.42 37.58 0.52
N LEU A 908 15.81 36.49 0.06
CA LEU A 908 15.81 35.19 0.74
C LEU A 908 16.16 34.13 -0.29
N SER A 909 17.11 33.26 0.05
CA SER A 909 17.40 32.04 -0.68
C SER A 909 17.15 30.83 0.24
N TRP A 910 16.45 29.82 -0.27
CA TRP A 910 16.19 28.57 0.45
C TRP A 910 16.66 27.36 -0.35
N TYR A 911 17.43 26.47 0.27
CA TYR A 911 18.05 25.36 -0.43
C TYR A 911 18.42 24.20 0.50
N ASN A 912 18.64 23.02 -0.06
CA ASN A 912 19.30 21.91 0.61
C ASN A 912 20.74 21.85 0.11
N ASN A 913 21.74 21.80 0.99
CA ASN A 913 23.14 21.70 0.55
C ASN A 913 23.94 20.79 1.47
N THR A 914 24.52 19.73 0.89
CA THR A 914 25.40 18.76 1.57
C THR A 914 26.89 19.07 1.43
N GLN A 915 27.26 20.08 0.64
CA GLN A 915 28.65 20.48 0.34
C GLN A 915 29.13 21.69 1.15
N ARG A 916 28.27 22.69 1.42
CA ARG A 916 28.64 23.90 2.20
C ARG A 916 28.53 23.71 3.72
N TYR A 917 27.68 22.79 4.16
CA TYR A 917 27.48 22.45 5.56
C TYR A 917 27.64 20.94 5.75
N GLU A 918 28.28 20.52 6.85
CA GLU A 918 28.35 19.10 7.20
C GLU A 918 26.93 18.55 7.36
N PRO A 919 26.61 17.40 6.75
CA PRO A 919 25.28 16.82 6.89
C PRO A 919 25.03 16.46 8.36
N VAL A 920 23.87 16.88 8.88
CA VAL A 920 23.53 16.69 10.30
C VAL A 920 23.30 15.21 10.57
N SER A 921 24.00 14.67 11.57
CA SER A 921 23.80 13.30 12.01
C SER A 921 22.44 13.13 12.68
N THR A 922 21.78 12.00 12.41
CA THR A 922 20.53 11.64 13.11
C THR A 922 20.73 11.58 14.61
N GLN A 923 21.93 11.22 15.07
CA GLN A 923 22.24 11.16 16.50
C GLN A 923 22.45 12.53 17.15
N GLU A 924 22.73 13.59 16.37
CA GLU A 924 22.77 14.96 16.92
C GLU A 924 21.37 15.44 17.32
N ILE A 925 20.35 15.09 16.53
CA ILE A 925 18.95 15.43 16.81
C ILE A 925 18.34 14.43 17.81
N TRP A 926 18.60 13.13 17.63
CA TRP A 926 18.04 12.06 18.46
C TRP A 926 19.13 11.07 18.92
N PRO A 927 19.80 11.33 20.06
CA PRO A 927 20.95 10.55 20.52
C PRO A 927 20.70 9.05 20.74
N PHE A 928 19.46 8.67 21.05
CA PHE A 928 19.07 7.29 21.36
C PHE A 928 18.36 6.58 20.20
N LYS A 929 18.23 7.23 19.04
CA LYS A 929 17.54 6.65 17.88
C LYS A 929 18.50 5.74 17.12
N SER A 930 18.18 4.45 17.07
CA SER A 930 18.86 3.51 16.18
C SER A 930 18.35 3.69 14.75
N VAL A 931 19.27 3.79 13.80
CA VAL A 931 18.98 3.92 12.37
C VAL A 931 19.62 2.80 11.59
N ARG A 932 19.01 2.46 10.44
CA ARG A 932 19.61 1.53 9.50
C ARG A 932 20.79 2.21 8.80
N ARG A 933 21.76 1.41 8.37
CA ARG A 933 22.89 1.89 7.56
C ARG A 933 22.39 2.64 6.33
N GLY A 934 22.91 3.84 6.09
CA GLY A 934 22.48 4.73 5.01
C GLY A 934 21.35 5.72 5.38
N GLN A 935 20.81 5.66 6.59
CA GLN A 935 19.86 6.65 7.15
C GLN A 935 20.49 7.45 8.29
N GLU A 936 21.82 7.56 8.29
CA GLU A 936 22.58 8.21 9.36
C GLU A 936 22.53 9.74 9.26
N LEU A 937 22.31 10.29 8.06
CA LEU A 937 22.30 11.72 7.79
C LEU A 937 20.89 12.22 7.52
N ILE A 938 20.61 13.45 7.97
CA ILE A 938 19.31 14.11 7.79
C ILE A 938 19.49 15.30 6.82
N PRO A 939 18.65 15.42 5.78
CA PRO A 939 18.62 16.63 4.95
C PRO A 939 18.10 17.83 5.75
N ILE A 940 18.74 18.98 5.60
CA ILE A 940 18.33 20.24 6.24
C ILE A 940 17.93 21.28 5.19
N LEU A 941 16.92 22.09 5.50
CA LEU A 941 16.54 23.27 4.72
C LEU A 941 17.28 24.48 5.29
N ILE A 942 18.09 25.14 4.46
CA ILE A 942 18.83 26.35 4.83
C ILE A 942 18.06 27.56 4.31
N LEU A 943 17.95 28.59 5.14
CA LEU A 943 17.30 29.86 4.82
C LEU A 943 18.32 31.00 4.98
N ASP A 944 18.82 31.53 3.86
CA ASP A 944 19.76 32.64 3.84
C ASP A 944 19.00 33.95 3.58
N TYR A 945 18.81 34.76 4.63
CA TYR A 945 18.06 36.01 4.56
C TYR A 945 18.97 37.24 4.61
N ASN A 946 18.86 38.13 3.61
CA ASN A 946 19.56 39.41 3.56
C ASN A 946 18.54 40.58 3.52
N PRO A 947 18.36 41.30 4.64
CA PRO A 947 17.41 42.40 4.75
C PRO A 947 17.90 43.70 4.10
N THR A 948 19.04 43.71 3.40
CA THR A 948 19.60 44.89 2.70
C THR A 948 19.62 44.76 1.18
N ALA A 949 19.36 43.56 0.64
CA ALA A 949 19.31 43.27 -0.79
C ALA A 949 17.86 43.03 -1.26
N ARG A 950 17.48 43.51 -2.45
CA ARG A 950 16.11 43.34 -2.98
C ARG A 950 15.76 41.86 -3.16
N GLY A 951 14.56 41.48 -2.72
CA GLY A 951 13.96 40.18 -3.04
C GLY A 951 13.20 40.18 -4.37
N MET A 952 12.71 38.99 -4.77
CA MET A 952 11.88 38.79 -5.95
C MET A 952 10.61 39.66 -5.89
N PHE A 953 10.25 40.28 -7.02
CA PHE A 953 9.09 41.16 -7.21
C PHE A 953 9.10 42.46 -6.36
N ASN A 954 10.29 42.89 -5.90
CA ASN A 954 10.47 44.19 -5.27
C ASN A 954 10.81 45.26 -6.32
N TYR A 955 9.77 45.97 -6.78
CA TYR A 955 9.89 47.01 -7.82
C TYR A 955 10.20 48.42 -7.27
N SER A 956 10.77 48.54 -6.07
CA SER A 956 11.11 49.84 -5.49
C SER A 956 12.20 50.56 -6.28
N LEU A 957 11.86 51.72 -6.87
CA LEU A 957 12.81 52.59 -7.57
C LEU A 957 13.73 53.39 -6.61
N ASN A 958 13.41 53.44 -5.32
CA ASN A 958 14.18 54.20 -4.31
C ASN A 958 14.39 53.39 -3.04
N ILE A 959 15.36 52.47 -3.11
CA ILE A 959 15.69 51.51 -2.04
C ILE A 959 16.10 52.18 -0.72
N ASP A 960 16.75 53.36 -0.79
CA ASP A 960 17.17 54.14 0.38
C ASP A 960 15.98 54.58 1.23
N SER A 961 14.89 54.96 0.56
CA SER A 961 13.67 55.48 1.20
C SER A 961 12.67 54.40 1.63
N THR A 962 12.71 53.22 1.01
CA THR A 962 11.79 52.11 1.29
C THR A 962 12.40 51.05 2.19
N MET A 963 13.53 50.49 1.79
CA MET A 963 14.08 49.26 2.36
C MET A 963 15.24 49.54 3.32
N LEU A 964 16.18 50.42 2.95
CA LEU A 964 17.36 50.73 3.77
C LEU A 964 17.09 51.76 4.88
N LYS A 965 15.92 52.41 4.85
CA LYS A 965 15.49 53.35 5.88
C LYS A 965 15.33 52.69 7.25
N ASP A 966 14.81 51.46 7.26
CA ASP A 966 14.53 50.68 8.46
C ASP A 966 14.51 49.19 8.12
N THR A 967 15.66 48.53 8.27
CA THR A 967 15.84 47.11 7.91
C THR A 967 15.01 46.17 8.78
N THR A 968 14.56 46.62 9.96
CA THR A 968 13.71 45.84 10.87
C THR A 968 12.29 45.64 10.34
N LYS A 969 11.89 46.41 9.33
CA LYS A 969 10.59 46.30 8.65
C LYS A 969 10.63 45.47 7.37
N ASN A 970 11.82 45.05 6.95
CA ASN A 970 11.96 44.23 5.77
C ASN A 970 11.57 42.80 6.08
N TRP A 971 10.91 42.16 5.12
CA TRP A 971 10.39 40.81 5.26
C TRP A 971 10.71 39.99 4.02
N ASN A 972 10.74 38.66 4.15
CA ASN A 972 10.57 37.73 3.06
C ASN A 972 10.19 36.37 3.67
N GLY A 973 9.61 35.47 2.89
CA GLY A 973 9.21 34.17 3.36
C GLY A 973 8.94 33.18 2.24
N ILE A 974 8.69 31.95 2.64
CA ILE A 974 8.34 30.84 1.78
C ILE A 974 7.00 30.28 2.23
N GLN A 975 6.21 29.82 1.28
CA GLN A 975 4.94 29.16 1.54
C GLN A 975 4.88 27.80 0.85
N ARG A 976 3.96 26.97 1.34
CA ARG A 976 3.73 25.65 0.79
C ARG A 976 2.30 25.23 1.04
N PHE A 977 1.69 24.64 0.02
CA PHE A 977 0.44 23.92 0.18
C PHE A 977 0.64 22.61 0.98
N ILE A 978 -0.10 22.48 2.09
CA ILE A 978 -0.15 21.25 2.88
C ILE A 978 -1.13 20.29 2.21
N ASN A 979 -0.63 19.16 1.69
CA ASN A 979 -1.41 18.24 0.86
C ASN A 979 -2.75 17.81 1.50
N SER A 980 -3.80 17.73 0.67
CA SER A 980 -5.14 17.19 0.93
C SER A 980 -5.24 15.88 1.72
N THR A 981 -4.24 14.99 1.70
CA THR A 981 -4.21 13.78 2.57
C THR A 981 -4.06 14.11 4.05
N ALA A 982 -3.55 15.32 4.36
CA ALA A 982 -3.52 15.91 5.70
C ALA A 982 -4.88 16.52 6.12
N GLY A 983 -5.90 16.50 5.24
CA GLY A 983 -7.27 16.89 5.55
C GLY A 983 -7.40 18.21 6.30
N ASP A 984 -8.54 18.38 6.95
CA ASP A 984 -8.69 19.37 8.02
C ASP A 984 -7.80 18.95 9.21
N LEU A 985 -6.82 19.80 9.57
CA LEU A 985 -5.88 19.55 10.67
C LEU A 985 -6.60 19.25 12.00
N THR A 986 -7.83 19.77 12.18
CA THR A 986 -8.65 19.50 13.36
C THR A 986 -9.20 18.06 13.36
N GLN A 987 -9.60 17.53 12.19
CA GLN A 987 -10.01 16.14 12.01
C GLN A 987 -8.84 15.18 12.23
N GLN A 988 -7.65 15.58 11.81
CA GLN A 988 -6.43 14.80 12.03
C GLN A 988 -5.87 14.91 13.46
N ASN A 989 -6.51 15.73 14.30
CA ASN A 989 -6.11 15.98 15.68
C ASN A 989 -4.65 16.45 15.81
N ILE A 990 -4.19 17.29 14.88
CA ILE A 990 -2.86 17.89 14.94
C ILE A 990 -2.85 18.97 16.00
N ALA A 991 -1.96 18.85 16.99
CA ALA A 991 -1.89 19.76 18.14
C ALA A 991 -0.58 20.54 18.24
N TYR A 992 0.50 20.04 17.63
CA TYR A 992 1.84 20.60 17.76
C TYR A 992 2.47 20.80 16.38
N LEU A 993 3.15 21.94 16.23
CA LEU A 993 4.18 22.15 15.22
C LEU A 993 5.53 21.83 15.88
N GLU A 994 6.23 20.82 15.38
CA GLU A 994 7.57 20.47 15.85
C GLU A 994 8.59 20.86 14.78
N MET A 995 9.56 21.70 15.15
CA MET A 995 10.67 22.08 14.28
C MET A 995 11.98 22.10 15.05
N TRP A 996 13.05 21.65 14.39
CA TRP A 996 14.42 21.79 14.87
C TRP A 996 15.05 22.90 14.04
N PHE A 997 15.42 23.99 14.71
CA PHE A 997 15.88 25.22 14.07
C PHE A 997 17.16 25.70 14.72
N ARG A 998 18.13 26.13 13.90
CA ARG A 998 19.39 26.73 14.34
C ARG A 998 19.57 28.06 13.62
N ALA A 999 19.69 29.15 14.37
CA ALA A 999 19.91 30.49 13.81
C ALA A 999 21.38 30.89 13.94
N THR A 1000 21.98 31.37 12.86
CA THR A 1000 23.36 31.89 12.84
C THR A 1000 23.43 33.19 12.07
N SER A 1001 24.22 34.16 12.54
CA SER A 1001 24.42 35.46 11.89
C SER A 1001 25.86 35.93 12.11
N GLU A 1002 26.38 36.75 11.20
CA GLU A 1002 27.65 37.45 11.38
C GLU A 1002 27.58 38.48 12.51
N ASP A 1003 26.41 39.08 12.74
CA ASP A 1003 26.13 39.99 13.87
C ASP A 1003 25.05 39.41 14.80
N SER A 1004 25.42 39.17 16.06
CA SER A 1004 24.51 38.69 17.11
C SER A 1004 23.39 39.68 17.44
N LEU A 1005 23.56 40.98 17.17
CA LEU A 1005 22.54 42.01 17.39
C LEU A 1005 21.41 41.88 16.36
N ASP A 1006 21.72 41.45 15.14
CA ASP A 1006 20.74 41.22 14.07
C ASP A 1006 19.77 40.08 14.45
N LEU A 1007 20.28 38.99 15.04
CA LEU A 1007 19.44 37.89 15.52
C LEU A 1007 18.53 38.26 16.69
N ARG A 1008 18.92 39.26 17.50
CA ARG A 1008 18.06 39.77 18.59
C ARG A 1008 16.92 40.64 18.07
N ASN A 1009 17.09 41.25 16.91
CA ASN A 1009 16.07 42.08 16.25
C ASN A 1009 15.22 41.27 15.25
N GLY A 1010 15.74 40.14 14.76
CA GLY A 1010 15.04 39.26 13.85
C GLY A 1010 13.94 38.42 14.51
N ARG A 1011 12.86 38.18 13.76
CA ARG A 1011 11.73 37.35 14.17
C ARG A 1011 11.39 36.35 13.08
N LEU A 1012 11.01 35.14 13.50
CA LEU A 1012 10.44 34.11 12.65
C LEU A 1012 8.93 34.10 12.84
N TYR A 1013 8.21 34.17 11.72
CA TYR A 1013 6.75 34.04 11.67
C TYR A 1013 6.40 32.73 10.97
N VAL A 1014 5.47 31.97 11.55
CA VAL A 1014 4.91 30.76 10.93
C VAL A 1014 3.40 30.89 10.86
N ASP A 1015 2.89 30.99 9.63
CA ASP A 1015 1.46 31.12 9.35
C ASP A 1015 0.86 29.77 8.96
N ILE A 1016 -0.17 29.33 9.69
CA ILE A 1016 -0.87 28.07 9.42
C ILE A 1016 -2.36 28.35 9.20
N GLY A 1017 -2.83 28.13 7.97
CA GLY A 1017 -4.22 28.30 7.58
C GLY A 1017 -4.36 28.58 6.09
N ASN A 1018 -5.32 29.44 5.74
CA ASN A 1018 -5.43 29.96 4.38
C ASN A 1018 -4.51 31.18 4.27
N VAL A 1019 -3.49 31.09 3.43
CA VAL A 1019 -2.57 32.18 3.11
C VAL A 1019 -2.79 32.53 1.64
N SER A 1020 -2.75 33.83 1.31
CA SER A 1020 -2.93 34.29 -0.06
C SER A 1020 -1.89 33.67 -1.00
N GLU A 1021 -2.34 33.21 -2.16
CA GLU A 1021 -1.52 32.70 -3.25
C GLU A 1021 -1.03 33.80 -4.20
N ASP A 1022 -1.56 35.04 -4.09
CA ASP A 1022 -1.19 36.22 -4.88
C ASP A 1022 0.20 36.74 -4.46
N VAL A 1023 1.24 36.15 -5.05
CA VAL A 1023 2.67 36.46 -4.82
C VAL A 1023 3.05 37.74 -5.52
N VAL A 1024 2.56 37.95 -6.75
CA VAL A 1024 2.76 39.14 -7.57
C VAL A 1024 1.49 39.99 -7.52
N PRO A 1025 1.39 40.99 -6.61
CA PRO A 1025 0.13 41.66 -6.32
C PRO A 1025 -0.51 42.21 -7.60
N ASN A 1026 -1.63 41.62 -8.02
CA ASN A 1026 -2.30 41.98 -9.28
C ASN A 1026 -3.83 41.95 -9.17
N ASN A 1027 -4.36 41.99 -7.94
CA ASN A 1027 -5.78 41.86 -7.58
C ASN A 1027 -6.35 40.46 -7.83
N GLY A 1028 -5.59 39.40 -7.50
CA GLY A 1028 -6.06 38.01 -7.55
C GLY A 1028 -6.23 37.42 -8.95
N LYS A 1029 -5.55 38.00 -9.94
CA LYS A 1029 -5.43 37.38 -11.26
C LYS A 1029 -4.39 36.26 -11.16
N LEU A 1030 -4.78 35.04 -11.50
CA LEU A 1030 -3.85 33.90 -11.54
C LEU A 1030 -2.67 34.20 -12.46
N ASN A 1031 -1.46 34.26 -11.90
CA ASN A 1031 -0.21 34.23 -12.63
C ASN A 1031 0.27 32.78 -12.77
N SER A 1032 0.44 32.31 -14.01
CA SER A 1032 0.93 30.98 -14.31
C SER A 1032 1.59 30.95 -15.69
N GLU A 1033 2.77 30.34 -15.76
CA GLU A 1033 3.49 30.08 -17.01
C GLU A 1033 2.72 29.14 -17.93
N ASP A 1034 1.97 28.20 -17.36
CA ASP A 1034 1.12 27.24 -18.07
C ASP A 1034 -0.04 27.92 -18.84
N ALA A 1035 -0.36 29.16 -18.48
CA ALA A 1035 -1.37 29.98 -19.15
C ALA A 1035 -0.78 30.91 -20.22
N VAL A 1036 0.54 30.86 -20.48
CA VAL A 1036 1.20 31.70 -21.48
C VAL A 1036 0.95 31.16 -22.88
N ILE A 1037 0.51 32.03 -23.79
CA ILE A 1037 0.26 31.64 -25.18
C ILE A 1037 1.59 31.51 -25.92
N THR A 1038 1.90 30.29 -26.35
CA THR A 1038 3.11 29.98 -27.13
C THR A 1038 2.77 29.29 -28.45
N SER A 1039 3.78 29.01 -29.29
CA SER A 1039 3.58 28.22 -30.51
C SER A 1039 3.14 26.78 -30.24
N GLU A 1040 3.44 26.25 -29.04
CA GLU A 1040 3.11 24.89 -28.61
C GLU A 1040 1.85 24.86 -27.72
N ASN A 1041 1.49 25.99 -27.10
CA ASN A 1041 0.23 26.20 -26.35
C ASN A 1041 -0.58 27.37 -26.93
N LEU A 1042 -1.15 27.16 -28.12
CA LEU A 1042 -1.87 28.20 -28.88
C LEU A 1042 -3.11 28.77 -28.16
N SER A 1043 -3.64 28.03 -27.19
CA SER A 1043 -4.84 28.39 -26.44
C SER A 1043 -4.55 28.98 -25.05
N GLY A 1044 -3.28 28.96 -24.60
CA GLY A 1044 -2.90 29.30 -23.23
C GLY A 1044 -3.65 28.46 -22.20
N LEU A 1045 -3.91 27.20 -22.52
CA LEU A 1045 -4.66 26.31 -21.64
C LEU A 1045 -3.68 25.64 -20.69
N PRO A 1046 -3.88 25.79 -19.36
CA PRO A 1046 -3.06 25.10 -18.39
C PRO A 1046 -3.14 23.58 -18.60
N ASN A 1047 -2.02 22.96 -18.95
CA ASN A 1047 -1.92 21.53 -19.20
C ASN A 1047 -0.93 20.82 -18.24
N GLY A 1048 -0.33 21.57 -17.32
CA GLY A 1048 0.62 21.10 -16.31
C GLY A 1048 2.00 20.75 -16.88
N VAL A 1049 2.27 21.11 -18.13
CA VAL A 1049 3.51 20.82 -18.84
C VAL A 1049 4.12 22.14 -19.29
N LEU A 1050 5.35 22.39 -18.87
CA LEU A 1050 6.09 23.57 -19.30
C LEU A 1050 6.48 23.43 -20.78
N ASN A 1051 5.79 24.17 -21.65
CA ASN A 1051 6.01 24.18 -23.08
C ASN A 1051 7.11 25.17 -23.47
N ARG A 1052 7.64 25.04 -24.69
CA ARG A 1052 8.74 25.90 -25.13
C ARG A 1052 8.29 27.37 -25.18
N GLY A 1053 8.97 28.22 -24.41
CA GLY A 1053 8.71 29.66 -24.34
C GLY A 1053 7.70 30.08 -23.26
N GLU A 1054 7.22 29.15 -22.44
CA GLU A 1054 6.40 29.45 -21.25
C GLU A 1054 7.24 29.80 -20.01
N ASP A 1055 8.51 29.36 -19.98
CA ASP A 1055 9.48 29.57 -18.89
C ASP A 1055 10.00 31.02 -18.91
N ILE A 1056 9.17 31.95 -18.44
CA ILE A 1056 9.39 33.41 -18.45
C ILE A 1056 9.14 34.02 -17.07
N GLY A 1057 9.12 33.22 -16.01
CA GLY A 1057 8.91 33.67 -14.65
C GLY A 1057 7.43 33.70 -14.22
N LEU A 1058 7.24 33.69 -12.90
CA LEU A 1058 5.91 33.70 -12.28
C LEU A 1058 5.12 34.96 -12.65
N ASP A 1059 5.78 36.09 -12.88
CA ASP A 1059 5.10 37.33 -13.24
C ASP A 1059 4.57 37.35 -14.69
N THR A 1060 4.88 36.31 -15.47
CA THR A 1060 4.52 36.09 -16.89
C THR A 1060 5.13 37.11 -17.85
N LEU A 1061 6.25 37.74 -17.50
CA LEU A 1061 6.95 38.72 -18.31
C LEU A 1061 8.41 38.29 -18.53
N SER A 1062 8.83 38.16 -19.78
CA SER A 1062 10.25 37.98 -20.07
C SER A 1062 11.09 39.18 -19.60
N ASP A 1063 12.35 38.97 -19.23
CA ASP A 1063 13.40 39.99 -19.01
C ASP A 1063 13.28 41.28 -19.88
N GLU A 1064 12.98 41.15 -21.19
CA GLU A 1064 12.82 42.29 -22.10
C GLU A 1064 11.58 43.14 -21.78
N GLN A 1065 10.46 42.47 -21.50
CA GLN A 1065 9.20 43.10 -21.13
C GLN A 1065 9.29 43.74 -19.74
N GLU A 1066 10.02 43.11 -18.82
CA GLU A 1066 10.27 43.65 -17.49
C GLU A 1066 11.03 44.98 -17.53
N ARG A 1067 12.13 45.03 -18.30
CA ARG A 1067 12.93 46.27 -18.46
C ARG A 1067 12.12 47.40 -19.07
N ALA A 1068 11.18 47.07 -19.96
CA ALA A 1068 10.26 48.05 -20.54
C ALA A 1068 9.25 48.57 -19.51
N LYS A 1069 8.78 47.72 -18.60
CA LYS A 1069 7.79 48.05 -17.57
C LYS A 1069 8.40 48.77 -16.36
N TYR A 1070 9.62 48.38 -15.95
CA TYR A 1070 10.31 48.89 -14.77
C TYR A 1070 11.72 49.43 -15.11
N PRO A 1071 11.80 50.56 -15.83
CA PRO A 1071 13.09 51.13 -16.22
C PRO A 1071 13.89 51.58 -14.98
N GLY A 1072 15.17 51.20 -14.92
CA GLY A 1072 16.10 51.61 -13.86
C GLY A 1072 16.39 50.57 -12.78
N LEU A 1073 15.81 49.37 -12.84
CA LEU A 1073 16.06 48.29 -11.86
C LEU A 1073 17.18 47.32 -12.24
N GLY A 1074 17.79 47.45 -13.42
CA GLY A 1074 18.91 46.61 -13.89
C GLY A 1074 18.50 45.67 -15.02
N ASP A 1075 19.28 44.59 -15.21
CA ASP A 1075 19.07 43.60 -16.27
C ASP A 1075 17.93 42.62 -15.96
N ASP A 1076 17.65 42.42 -14.67
CA ASP A 1076 16.69 41.48 -14.07
C ASP A 1076 15.77 42.24 -13.08
N PRO A 1077 14.77 43.02 -13.56
CA PRO A 1077 13.92 43.86 -12.72
C PRO A 1077 13.05 43.11 -11.71
N SER A 1078 12.51 41.93 -12.05
CA SER A 1078 11.73 41.11 -11.11
C SER A 1078 12.61 40.29 -10.16
N GLY A 1079 13.88 40.06 -10.49
CA GLY A 1079 14.83 39.37 -9.63
C GLY A 1079 14.55 37.87 -9.52
N ASP A 1080 13.89 37.30 -10.54
CA ASP A 1080 13.37 35.93 -10.59
C ASP A 1080 14.08 35.05 -11.61
N ASN A 1081 15.18 35.53 -12.22
CA ASN A 1081 16.07 34.68 -13.01
C ASN A 1081 16.69 33.54 -12.17
N PHE A 1082 16.57 32.30 -12.66
CA PHE A 1082 17.19 31.12 -12.08
C PHE A 1082 18.64 30.95 -12.54
N GLU A 1083 19.55 30.72 -11.58
CA GLU A 1083 20.96 30.44 -11.85
C GLU A 1083 21.54 29.53 -10.78
N TYR A 1084 21.60 28.22 -11.06
CA TYR A 1084 22.25 27.24 -10.20
C TYR A 1084 22.63 25.96 -10.98
N THR A 1085 23.77 25.38 -10.61
CA THR A 1085 24.20 24.04 -11.03
C THR A 1085 24.75 23.30 -9.80
N THR A 1086 24.82 21.96 -9.80
CA THR A 1086 25.36 21.20 -8.66
C THR A 1086 26.85 21.42 -8.38
N GLU A 1087 27.56 22.09 -9.29
CA GLU A 1087 28.95 22.53 -9.12
C GLU A 1087 29.05 23.99 -8.63
N SER A 1088 27.93 24.71 -8.57
CA SER A 1088 27.89 26.10 -8.10
C SER A 1088 28.02 26.17 -6.57
N ASN A 1089 28.86 27.09 -6.11
CA ASN A 1089 28.96 27.45 -4.70
C ASN A 1089 28.03 28.62 -4.31
N SER A 1090 27.33 29.22 -5.28
CA SER A 1090 26.35 30.30 -5.03
C SER A 1090 24.92 29.80 -5.12
N PHE A 1091 24.11 30.22 -4.15
CA PHE A 1091 22.69 29.89 -4.00
C PHE A 1091 21.79 31.13 -4.13
N ASP A 1092 22.35 32.27 -4.53
CA ASP A 1092 21.62 33.55 -4.56
C ASP A 1092 20.44 33.56 -5.55
N ARG A 1093 20.48 32.69 -6.56
CA ARG A 1093 19.48 32.58 -7.64
C ARG A 1093 18.91 31.18 -7.82
N ILE A 1094 19.07 30.31 -6.82
CA ILE A 1094 18.54 28.93 -6.86
C ILE A 1094 17.01 28.87 -6.81
N ASN A 1095 16.34 29.95 -6.40
CA ASN A 1095 14.88 30.00 -6.27
C ASN A 1095 14.20 30.86 -7.35
N GLY A 1096 14.91 31.17 -8.44
CA GLY A 1096 14.32 31.89 -9.57
C GLY A 1096 13.21 31.08 -10.26
N THR A 1097 12.27 31.80 -10.87
CA THR A 1097 11.16 31.24 -11.65
C THR A 1097 11.37 31.35 -13.15
N GLU A 1098 12.15 32.32 -13.66
CA GLU A 1098 12.52 32.36 -15.08
C GLU A 1098 13.74 31.44 -15.34
N ARG A 1099 13.64 30.56 -16.34
CA ARG A 1099 14.65 29.58 -16.80
C ARG A 1099 14.94 28.44 -15.82
N ASN A 1100 14.05 28.19 -14.87
CA ASN A 1100 14.21 27.07 -13.95
C ASN A 1100 13.75 25.73 -14.56
N GLY A 1101 13.13 25.73 -15.74
CA GLY A 1101 12.69 24.55 -16.46
C GLY A 1101 13.67 24.02 -17.52
N GLU A 1102 14.84 24.63 -17.65
CA GLU A 1102 15.83 24.22 -18.65
C GLU A 1102 16.44 22.83 -18.36
N ARG A 1103 16.98 22.15 -19.40
CA ARG A 1103 17.38 20.73 -19.38
C ARG A 1103 18.38 20.33 -18.28
N ASN A 1104 19.10 21.29 -17.69
CA ASN A 1104 20.09 21.04 -16.64
C ASN A 1104 19.67 21.62 -15.27
N SER A 1105 18.42 22.06 -15.12
CA SER A 1105 17.91 22.55 -13.86
C SER A 1105 17.59 21.40 -12.90
N VAL A 1106 17.75 21.68 -11.61
CA VAL A 1106 17.36 20.81 -10.49
C VAL A 1106 15.86 20.88 -10.17
N ASP A 1107 15.18 21.93 -10.64
CA ASP A 1107 13.76 22.21 -10.37
C ASP A 1107 12.78 21.43 -11.28
N GLY A 1108 13.30 20.70 -12.27
CA GLY A 1108 12.47 19.92 -13.19
C GLY A 1108 11.70 20.79 -14.19
N ARG A 1109 10.90 20.17 -15.06
CA ARG A 1109 10.18 20.87 -16.15
C ARG A 1109 8.71 21.11 -15.83
N TYR A 1110 8.44 21.85 -14.77
CA TYR A 1110 7.08 22.19 -14.36
C TYR A 1110 6.86 23.71 -14.50
N PRO A 1111 5.68 24.14 -14.98
CA PRO A 1111 5.38 25.56 -15.05
C PRO A 1111 5.19 26.15 -13.66
N ASP A 1112 5.74 27.34 -13.44
CA ASP A 1112 5.48 28.09 -12.23
C ASP A 1112 4.07 28.70 -12.24
N THR A 1113 3.41 28.64 -11.08
CA THR A 1113 2.03 29.09 -10.90
C THR A 1113 1.79 29.54 -9.47
N GLU A 1114 0.94 30.56 -9.31
CA GLU A 1114 0.43 30.98 -8.01
C GLU A 1114 -0.58 29.96 -7.44
N ASP A 1115 -1.25 29.19 -8.30
CA ASP A 1115 -2.19 28.13 -7.91
C ASP A 1115 -1.46 26.94 -7.28
N SER A 1116 -1.11 27.08 -6.00
CA SER A 1116 -0.34 26.10 -5.24
C SER A 1116 -1.12 24.83 -4.93
N ASN A 1117 -2.45 24.89 -4.98
CA ASN A 1117 -3.35 23.78 -4.66
C ASN A 1117 -4.02 23.13 -5.88
N GLY A 1118 -3.77 23.64 -7.09
CA GLY A 1118 -4.20 23.08 -8.36
C GLY A 1118 -5.70 23.23 -8.64
N ASN A 1119 -6.36 24.23 -8.08
CA ASN A 1119 -7.80 24.46 -8.23
C ASN A 1119 -8.18 25.38 -9.41
N GLY A 1120 -7.17 25.90 -10.12
CA GLY A 1120 -7.27 26.76 -11.29
C GLY A 1120 -7.59 28.24 -10.97
N ILE A 1121 -7.44 28.68 -9.72
CA ILE A 1121 -7.59 30.08 -9.29
C ILE A 1121 -6.45 30.45 -8.34
N ALA A 1122 -6.12 31.74 -8.23
CA ALA A 1122 -5.28 32.24 -7.13
C ALA A 1122 -6.18 32.56 -5.93
N ASP A 1123 -5.99 31.85 -4.82
CA ASP A 1123 -6.73 32.11 -3.58
C ASP A 1123 -6.20 33.37 -2.86
N VAL A 1124 -6.95 34.47 -2.86
CA VAL A 1124 -6.52 35.76 -2.25
C VAL A 1124 -6.95 35.97 -0.79
N THR A 1125 -7.35 34.91 -0.10
CA THR A 1125 -7.91 35.01 1.25
C THR A 1125 -6.88 34.66 2.30
N ASP A 1126 -6.57 35.62 3.16
CA ASP A 1126 -5.76 35.40 4.35
C ASP A 1126 -6.65 35.12 5.58
N THR A 1127 -6.56 33.90 6.10
CA THR A 1127 -7.21 33.46 7.34
C THR A 1127 -6.36 32.36 7.96
N TYR A 1128 -5.42 32.76 8.81
CA TYR A 1128 -4.43 31.87 9.43
C TYR A 1128 -4.19 32.20 10.90
N ILE A 1129 -3.54 31.26 11.59
CA ILE A 1129 -2.97 31.45 12.92
C ILE A 1129 -1.47 31.71 12.74
N GLU A 1130 -0.97 32.79 13.31
CA GLU A 1130 0.43 33.22 13.25
C GLU A 1130 1.17 32.85 14.55
N TYR A 1131 2.33 32.21 14.42
CA TYR A 1131 3.27 31.97 15.51
C TYR A 1131 4.50 32.88 15.34
N ASP A 1132 4.73 33.77 16.31
CA ASP A 1132 5.87 34.70 16.34
C ASP A 1132 6.92 34.20 17.34
N THR A 1133 8.15 33.97 16.88
CA THR A 1133 9.27 33.60 17.74
C THR A 1133 10.51 34.48 17.47
N PRO A 1134 11.12 35.11 18.48
CA PRO A 1134 12.37 35.84 18.32
C PRO A 1134 13.51 34.90 17.89
N LEU A 1135 14.32 35.30 16.90
CA LEU A 1135 15.45 34.47 16.46
C LEU A 1135 16.51 34.27 17.54
N SER A 1136 16.54 35.15 18.55
CA SER A 1136 17.42 35.02 19.71
C SER A 1136 17.15 33.79 20.59
N GLU A 1137 15.97 33.18 20.50
CA GLU A 1137 15.67 31.94 21.24
C GLU A 1137 16.40 30.72 20.65
N PHE A 1138 16.92 30.84 19.43
CA PHE A 1138 17.64 29.79 18.71
C PHE A 1138 19.15 30.04 18.62
N LEU A 1139 19.66 30.97 19.44
CA LEU A 1139 21.09 31.18 19.66
C LEU A 1139 21.65 30.05 20.53
N GLU A 1140 22.80 29.50 20.15
CA GLU A 1140 23.61 28.64 21.03
C GLU A 1140 24.20 29.41 22.21
#